data_AF-A0A135I7Y9-F1
#
_entry.id   AF-A0A135I7Y9-F1
#
_cell.length_a   1.000
_cell.length_b   1.000
_cell.length_c   1.000
_cell.angle_alpha   90.00
_cell.angle_beta   90.00
_cell.angle_gamma   90.00
#
_symmetry.space_group_name_H-M   'P 1'
#
loop_
_entity.id
_entity.type
_entity.pdbx_description
1 polymer ?
#
loop_
_entity_poly.entity_id
_entity_poly.type
_entity_poly.pdbx_seq_one_letter_code
_entity_poly.pdbx_strand_id
1 'polypeptide(L)'
;MKIMNKRYLCCCILSALSFSVSAEVYDFISSENPQFDEPIEHGWDNYLSGSAYGEAVKKGKGVEWFVNGEDGRANWKITPTDALNDQATAFGWTMSAEMRVKKGGYLTNYYANGEYRFLPIISLQDNQLTAEFEGEDQQVVLATGRDAKKYHQYDIVFHPGETPTASFYFDGELIKSGWEPTPTTQNMVVWGNGSSHVDAKAYYRSVNFTISGESVFSSPDRIPSLVVSSETPGTVVIFAEKRVGGSDPGSIYNTNDIITKTSRDYGRTWSEEVNLTEQINLNDEYDFSDPRPIYLPDEDEIVVSYVRWPTDAAQNGDKIKYWMDSGVFYSTYDVEDGEWSAPFNVTEDIKERTFQIIGWGGSEYYTKSVELSSQDEWELTTKLRIQGGGANDLSVSNGDKRFTLSLAMGNESSLVAYVDESTTPITIREKTENITGFVDVSLRFDPEEGSANLYIDDDFITEVAGIPSTDTQVLFGQTANDIEGRMHIANLALSRQGDAVIEFDAEALSLINPSEQNVLPDALGWTKNHSGRAYSFYGVASVNPGPGHGIQLEHQTDETGDDNDDRLIYPAITLDKYFLNVSSVFSDDDGVTWETGAYLPIPYRWQPGHLETLEPSEADMVELTNGQLLLTTRLDFNTEVDGVNFGPRQQFISNDGGMTWEMPENYGHAQFPNMSTGKVDASITRFVEDDDTSYLLFTNPIGTLPGNSGRNNLGLWFSFDEGVTWKGPIQLVNAGSAYSDIYQLDDENAMVIVEDNGPEIRTLTVPVTKLKQLITTH
;
A
#
# COMPACT_ATOMS: atom_id res chain seq x y z
N MET A 1 -66.40 -25.54 4.98
CA MET A 1 -66.89 -24.41 5.80
C MET A 1 -65.74 -24.02 6.71
N LYS A 2 -65.45 -22.72 6.80
CA LYS A 2 -64.22 -22.06 7.32
C LYS A 2 -63.79 -22.45 8.75
N ILE A 3 -62.56 -22.01 9.08
CA ILE A 3 -61.94 -21.68 10.39
C ILE A 3 -60.90 -22.75 10.81
N MET A 4 -59.62 -22.51 11.10
CA MET A 4 -58.79 -21.31 11.38
C MET A 4 -57.31 -21.70 11.21
N ASN A 5 -56.47 -20.79 10.72
CA ASN A 5 -55.00 -20.87 10.76
C ASN A 5 -54.50 -20.19 12.04
N LYS A 6 -53.53 -20.78 12.76
CA LYS A 6 -52.74 -20.11 13.80
C LYS A 6 -51.25 -20.34 13.54
N ARG A 7 -50.57 -19.27 13.12
CA ARG A 7 -49.11 -19.12 13.11
C ARG A 7 -48.62 -18.90 14.55
N TYR A 8 -47.47 -19.49 14.86
CA TYR A 8 -46.73 -19.26 16.09
C TYR A 8 -46.04 -17.88 16.05
N LEU A 9 -46.03 -17.24 17.22
CA LEU A 9 -45.60 -15.88 17.50
C LEU A 9 -44.08 -15.86 17.72
N CYS A 10 -43.37 -14.97 17.03
CA CYS A 10 -41.99 -14.57 17.33
C CYS A 10 -41.87 -14.05 18.76
N CYS A 11 -40.90 -14.56 19.51
CA CYS A 11 -40.32 -13.86 20.65
C CYS A 11 -39.13 -13.05 20.14
N CYS A 12 -39.31 -11.74 19.96
CA CYS A 12 -38.20 -10.80 19.86
C CYS A 12 -37.61 -10.62 21.26
N ILE A 13 -36.38 -11.08 21.47
CA ILE A 13 -35.58 -10.72 22.63
C ILE A 13 -34.95 -9.36 22.29
N LEU A 14 -35.26 -8.33 23.09
CA LEU A 14 -34.54 -7.06 23.08
C LEU A 14 -33.09 -7.34 23.49
N SER A 15 -32.16 -7.29 22.55
CA SER A 15 -30.77 -6.95 22.82
C SER A 15 -30.70 -5.43 23.02
N ALA A 16 -30.18 -5.02 24.17
CA ALA A 16 -29.81 -3.63 24.39
C ALA A 16 -28.63 -3.33 23.45
N LEU A 17 -28.87 -2.46 22.47
CA LEU A 17 -27.86 -1.90 21.59
C LEU A 17 -26.87 -1.09 22.46
N SER A 18 -25.67 -1.64 22.69
CA SER A 18 -24.49 -0.83 22.94
C SER A 18 -24.10 -0.24 21.59
N PHE A 19 -24.48 1.01 21.34
CA PHE A 19 -23.97 1.77 20.21
C PHE A 19 -22.47 1.98 20.44
N SER A 20 -21.64 1.42 19.58
CA SER A 20 -20.28 1.92 19.35
C SER A 20 -20.40 3.34 18.84
N VAL A 21 -19.64 4.27 19.42
CA VAL A 21 -19.62 5.67 19.02
C VAL A 21 -19.09 5.72 17.58
N SER A 22 -19.93 6.17 16.65
CA SER A 22 -19.62 6.38 15.24
C SER A 22 -18.74 7.61 15.06
N ALA A 23 -18.29 7.88 13.84
CA ALA A 23 -17.84 9.21 13.45
C ALA A 23 -18.78 10.28 14.00
N GLU A 24 -18.24 11.22 14.78
CA GLU A 24 -19.03 12.30 15.36
C GLU A 24 -19.25 13.40 14.31
N VAL A 25 -20.21 13.12 13.43
CA VAL A 25 -20.76 14.10 12.49
C VAL A 25 -21.93 14.82 13.16
N TYR A 26 -21.82 16.14 13.26
CA TYR A 26 -22.95 16.99 13.61
C TYR A 26 -23.52 17.59 12.34
N ASP A 27 -24.59 16.99 11.83
CA ASP A 27 -25.25 17.45 10.62
C ASP A 27 -26.66 18.00 10.87
N PHE A 28 -27.09 18.79 9.89
CA PHE A 28 -28.48 19.15 9.71
C PHE A 28 -28.74 19.17 8.21
N ILE A 29 -29.62 18.28 7.75
CA ILE A 29 -30.11 18.25 6.37
C ILE A 29 -31.60 18.58 6.40
N SER A 30 -31.98 19.64 5.68
CA SER A 30 -33.38 20.04 5.57
C SER A 30 -34.25 18.93 4.96
N SER A 31 -35.35 18.57 5.63
CA SER A 31 -36.17 17.41 5.28
C SER A 31 -37.65 17.76 5.08
N GLU A 32 -38.34 17.03 4.20
CA GLU A 32 -39.82 17.05 4.15
C GLU A 32 -40.46 16.17 5.23
N ASN A 33 -39.67 15.34 5.92
CA ASN A 33 -40.16 14.45 6.97
C ASN A 33 -40.39 15.25 8.26
N PRO A 34 -41.64 15.37 8.77
CA PRO A 34 -41.94 16.14 9.98
C PRO A 34 -41.39 15.57 11.29
N GLN A 35 -40.56 14.53 11.23
CA GLN A 35 -39.81 13.99 12.36
C GLN A 35 -38.34 14.43 12.36
N PHE A 36 -37.89 15.05 11.27
CA PHE A 36 -36.52 15.48 11.03
C PHE A 36 -36.48 16.81 10.24
N ASP A 37 -37.52 17.65 10.35
CA ASP A 37 -37.61 18.91 9.62
C ASP A 37 -37.10 20.12 10.42
N GLU A 38 -36.83 19.95 11.71
CA GLU A 38 -36.23 20.98 12.58
C GLU A 38 -34.81 20.59 13.08
N PRO A 39 -33.87 21.54 13.22
CA PRO A 39 -32.53 21.25 13.75
C PRO A 39 -32.52 20.57 15.13
N ILE A 40 -33.52 20.86 15.98
CA ILE A 40 -33.62 20.25 17.31
C ILE A 40 -33.85 18.73 17.26
N GLU A 41 -34.42 18.24 16.16
CA GLU A 41 -34.66 16.81 15.94
C GLU A 41 -33.40 16.08 15.48
N HIS A 42 -32.41 16.84 14.99
CA HIS A 42 -31.05 16.39 14.65
C HIS A 42 -30.06 16.66 15.81
N GLY A 43 -30.55 17.00 16.99
CA GLY A 43 -29.73 17.19 18.19
C GLY A 43 -29.17 18.60 18.42
N TRP A 44 -29.53 19.59 17.59
CA TRP A 44 -29.09 20.97 17.79
C TRP A 44 -29.92 21.70 18.86
N ASP A 45 -29.30 22.59 19.62
CA ASP A 45 -29.98 23.46 20.58
C ASP A 45 -30.37 24.79 19.94
N ASN A 46 -31.61 25.24 20.20
CA ASN A 46 -32.04 26.60 19.89
C ASN A 46 -31.21 27.63 20.68
N TYR A 47 -30.50 28.52 19.98
CA TYR A 47 -29.72 29.60 20.58
C TYR A 47 -30.26 30.98 20.18
N LEU A 48 -31.56 31.17 20.41
CA LEU A 48 -32.33 32.33 19.97
C LEU A 48 -32.32 33.50 20.97
N SER A 49 -32.60 34.72 20.51
CA SER A 49 -32.92 35.87 21.36
C SER A 49 -33.94 36.79 20.69
N GLY A 50 -34.60 37.67 21.46
CA GLY A 50 -35.50 38.67 20.88
C GLY A 50 -36.70 38.05 20.14
N SER A 51 -36.98 38.54 18.93
CA SER A 51 -38.09 38.08 18.08
C SER A 51 -37.67 37.06 17.00
N ALA A 52 -36.42 36.65 17.02
CA ALA A 52 -35.85 35.76 16.01
C ALA A 52 -36.40 34.32 16.10
N TYR A 53 -36.46 33.65 14.95
CA TYR A 53 -36.93 32.27 14.83
C TYR A 53 -36.31 31.57 13.61
N GLY A 54 -36.53 30.26 13.52
CA GLY A 54 -36.37 29.51 12.27
C GLY A 54 -37.58 28.65 11.98
N GLU A 55 -37.77 28.31 10.71
CA GLU A 55 -38.86 27.43 10.26
C GLU A 55 -38.46 26.69 8.98
N ALA A 56 -38.97 25.46 8.82
CA ALA A 56 -38.87 24.74 7.56
C ALA A 56 -39.75 25.41 6.49
N VAL A 57 -39.16 25.73 5.34
CA VAL A 57 -39.86 26.36 4.20
C VAL A 57 -39.78 25.46 2.99
N LYS A 58 -40.95 25.13 2.43
CA LYS A 58 -41.02 24.40 1.15
C LYS A 58 -40.73 25.32 -0.03
N LYS A 59 -39.77 24.95 -0.87
CA LYS A 59 -39.42 25.68 -2.10
C LYS A 59 -39.31 24.72 -3.28
N GLY A 60 -40.33 24.73 -4.15
CA GLY A 60 -40.38 23.81 -5.28
C GLY A 60 -40.54 22.36 -4.80
N LYS A 61 -39.57 21.50 -5.15
CA LYS A 61 -39.52 20.08 -4.76
C LYS A 61 -38.67 19.80 -3.51
N GLY A 62 -38.04 20.82 -2.91
CA GLY A 62 -37.20 20.65 -1.72
C GLY A 62 -37.68 21.48 -0.54
N VAL A 63 -37.12 21.19 0.62
CA VAL A 63 -37.26 21.98 1.85
C VAL A 63 -35.95 22.73 2.09
N GLU A 64 -36.04 23.88 2.75
CA GLU A 64 -34.91 24.69 3.20
C GLU A 64 -35.24 25.21 4.60
N TRP A 65 -34.25 25.30 5.48
CA TRP A 65 -34.43 25.90 6.80
C TRP A 65 -34.26 27.41 6.73
N PHE A 66 -35.34 28.14 6.99
CA PHE A 66 -35.33 29.59 7.00
C PHE A 66 -34.85 30.12 8.34
N VAL A 67 -33.79 30.92 8.31
CA VAL A 67 -33.23 31.62 9.46
C VAL A 67 -33.70 33.07 9.42
N ASN A 68 -34.46 33.50 10.44
CA ASN A 68 -34.91 34.87 10.58
C ASN A 68 -34.35 35.51 11.86
N GLY A 69 -33.24 36.22 11.70
CA GLY A 69 -32.58 37.00 12.74
C GLY A 69 -32.99 38.47 12.78
N GLU A 70 -34.26 38.80 12.51
CA GLU A 70 -34.75 40.18 12.70
C GLU A 70 -35.04 40.45 14.19
N ASP A 71 -34.55 41.57 14.71
CA ASP A 71 -34.75 42.00 16.11
C ASP A 71 -34.32 40.92 17.14
N GLY A 72 -33.29 40.13 16.82
CA GLY A 72 -32.85 39.02 17.66
C GLY A 72 -31.85 38.09 16.97
N ARG A 73 -31.19 37.24 17.77
CA ARG A 73 -30.26 36.21 17.28
C ARG A 73 -31.03 34.97 16.83
N ALA A 74 -30.71 34.43 15.66
CA ALA A 74 -31.27 33.19 15.13
C ALA A 74 -30.17 32.15 14.85
N ASN A 75 -29.68 31.48 15.90
CA ASN A 75 -28.67 30.42 15.78
C ASN A 75 -29.14 29.08 16.34
N TRP A 76 -28.50 28.04 15.86
CA TRP A 76 -28.54 26.68 16.39
C TRP A 76 -27.13 26.28 16.78
N LYS A 77 -26.99 25.54 17.87
CA LYS A 77 -25.67 25.17 18.39
C LYS A 77 -25.63 23.76 18.93
N ILE A 78 -24.42 23.20 18.98
CA ILE A 78 -24.08 22.01 19.77
C ILE A 78 -22.89 22.38 20.65
N THR A 79 -22.86 21.88 21.88
CA THR A 79 -21.70 22.05 22.78
C THR A 79 -20.90 20.75 22.79
N PRO A 80 -19.73 20.71 22.13
CA PRO A 80 -18.89 19.53 22.10
C PRO A 80 -18.26 19.27 23.48
N THR A 81 -17.93 18.00 23.71
CA THR A 81 -17.22 17.54 24.92
C THR A 81 -15.73 17.88 24.84
N ASP A 82 -15.04 17.87 25.97
CA ASP A 82 -13.59 18.11 26.00
C ASP A 82 -12.83 17.07 25.15
N ALA A 83 -13.25 15.79 25.17
CA ALA A 83 -12.62 14.74 24.37
C ALA A 83 -12.73 14.99 22.86
N LEU A 84 -13.86 15.51 22.40
CA LEU A 84 -14.07 15.86 20.99
C LEU A 84 -13.30 17.10 20.59
N ASN A 85 -13.18 18.08 21.50
CA ASN A 85 -12.34 19.24 21.28
C ASN A 85 -10.87 18.84 21.15
N ASP A 86 -10.40 17.90 21.97
CA ASP A 86 -9.05 17.33 21.90
C ASP A 86 -8.84 16.56 20.59
N GLN A 87 -9.79 15.71 20.19
CA GLN A 87 -9.75 14.98 18.91
C GLN A 87 -9.72 15.93 17.71
N ALA A 88 -10.63 16.91 17.66
CA ALA A 88 -10.68 17.93 16.60
C ALA A 88 -9.38 18.76 16.53
N THR A 89 -8.74 19.02 17.67
CA THR A 89 -7.45 19.74 17.71
C THR A 89 -6.29 18.87 17.21
N ALA A 90 -6.32 17.57 17.49
CA ALA A 90 -5.24 16.64 17.13
C ALA A 90 -5.34 16.15 15.67
N PHE A 91 -6.53 15.87 15.18
CA PHE A 91 -6.75 15.19 13.88
C PHE A 91 -7.46 16.07 12.85
N GLY A 92 -7.93 17.24 13.28
CA GLY A 92 -8.59 18.21 12.43
C GLY A 92 -10.09 18.03 12.30
N TRP A 93 -10.72 19.00 11.64
CA TRP A 93 -12.15 19.06 11.42
C TRP A 93 -12.48 19.88 10.16
N THR A 94 -13.67 19.63 9.62
CA THR A 94 -14.25 20.43 8.54
C THR A 94 -15.62 20.95 8.96
N MET A 95 -15.97 22.14 8.50
CA MET A 95 -17.32 22.70 8.64
C MET A 95 -17.82 23.16 7.28
N SER A 96 -18.93 22.60 6.85
CA SER A 96 -19.53 22.84 5.54
C SER A 96 -20.97 23.33 5.70
N ALA A 97 -21.36 24.34 4.94
CA ALA A 97 -22.75 24.81 4.90
C ALA A 97 -23.17 25.14 3.47
N GLU A 98 -24.28 24.56 3.02
CA GLU A 98 -24.93 24.98 1.78
C GLU A 98 -26.06 25.97 2.13
N MET A 99 -25.83 27.26 1.86
CA MET A 99 -26.79 28.30 2.21
C MET A 99 -26.92 29.39 1.16
N ARG A 100 -28.00 30.16 1.24
CA ARG A 100 -28.16 31.42 0.51
C ARG A 100 -28.56 32.55 1.43
N VAL A 101 -27.95 33.71 1.23
CA VAL A 101 -28.27 34.92 1.98
C VAL A 101 -29.39 35.68 1.29
N LYS A 102 -30.47 35.98 2.02
CA LYS A 102 -31.60 36.77 1.51
C LYS A 102 -31.36 38.26 1.70
N LYS A 103 -30.90 38.67 2.88
CA LYS A 103 -30.68 40.06 3.29
C LYS A 103 -29.86 40.09 4.59
N GLY A 104 -29.12 41.17 4.78
CA GLY A 104 -28.50 41.49 6.07
C GLY A 104 -27.14 40.82 6.20
N GLY A 105 -26.68 40.58 7.42
CA GLY A 105 -25.35 40.03 7.62
C GLY A 105 -25.12 39.49 9.02
N TYR A 106 -23.87 39.25 9.36
CA TYR A 106 -23.53 38.56 10.61
C TYR A 106 -24.10 37.13 10.65
N LEU A 107 -24.06 36.44 9.51
CA LEU A 107 -24.28 35.00 9.46
C LEU A 107 -22.96 34.32 9.83
N THR A 108 -23.00 33.50 10.87
CA THR A 108 -21.81 32.98 11.56
C THR A 108 -21.94 31.46 11.67
N ASN A 109 -21.30 30.76 10.74
CA ASN A 109 -21.15 29.31 10.76
C ASN A 109 -19.71 29.02 11.22
N TYR A 110 -19.53 28.54 12.45
CA TYR A 110 -18.21 28.37 13.04
C TYR A 110 -18.15 27.31 14.15
N TYR A 111 -16.93 26.93 14.50
CA TYR A 111 -16.60 26.12 15.66
C TYR A 111 -15.68 26.89 16.61
N ALA A 112 -15.92 26.70 17.91
CA ALA A 112 -15.12 27.23 19.00
C ALA A 112 -14.95 26.14 20.08
N ASN A 113 -13.74 25.96 20.58
CA ASN A 113 -13.38 24.84 21.48
C ASN A 113 -13.22 25.25 22.96
N GLY A 114 -13.57 26.48 23.31
CA GLY A 114 -13.39 27.04 24.66
C GLY A 114 -12.07 27.81 24.86
N GLU A 115 -11.14 27.75 23.90
CA GLU A 115 -9.89 28.50 23.90
C GLU A 115 -9.79 29.47 22.72
N TYR A 116 -10.18 29.00 21.53
CA TYR A 116 -10.14 29.79 20.31
C TYR A 116 -11.24 29.39 19.31
N ARG A 117 -11.41 30.20 18.26
CA ARG A 117 -12.34 29.94 17.17
C ARG A 117 -11.85 30.50 15.84
N PHE A 118 -12.47 30.00 14.77
CA PHE A 118 -12.36 30.52 13.41
C PHE A 118 -13.74 31.03 13.00
N LEU A 119 -13.96 32.34 13.08
CA LEU A 119 -15.25 32.98 12.80
C LEU A 119 -15.27 33.69 11.44
N PRO A 120 -15.93 33.14 10.41
CA PRO A 120 -16.29 33.89 9.23
C PRO A 120 -17.64 34.60 9.45
N ILE A 121 -17.75 35.81 8.93
CA ILE A 121 -18.94 36.65 9.05
C ILE A 121 -19.45 36.93 7.64
N ILE A 122 -20.51 36.23 7.25
CA ILE A 122 -21.10 36.33 5.91
C ILE A 122 -22.20 37.39 5.90
N SER A 123 -22.12 38.29 4.92
CA SER A 123 -23.05 39.41 4.78
C SER A 123 -23.46 39.65 3.33
N LEU A 124 -24.67 40.17 3.13
CA LEU A 124 -25.19 40.59 1.82
C LEU A 124 -25.63 42.05 1.89
N GLN A 125 -24.85 42.92 1.25
CA GLN A 125 -25.13 44.34 1.13
C GLN A 125 -24.96 44.78 -0.33
N ASP A 126 -25.88 45.62 -0.84
CA ASP A 126 -25.81 46.18 -2.19
C ASP A 126 -25.62 45.16 -3.34
N ASN A 127 -26.19 43.95 -3.17
CA ASN A 127 -26.01 42.78 -4.05
C ASN A 127 -24.56 42.28 -4.15
N GLN A 128 -23.76 42.51 -3.13
CA GLN A 128 -22.45 41.89 -2.93
C GLN A 128 -22.54 40.98 -1.71
N LEU A 129 -22.25 39.71 -1.94
CA LEU A 129 -22.05 38.74 -0.88
C LEU A 129 -20.59 38.83 -0.45
N THR A 130 -20.35 39.08 0.83
CA THR A 130 -19.02 39.28 1.38
C THR A 130 -18.76 38.34 2.56
N ALA A 131 -17.48 38.04 2.77
CA ALA A 131 -16.96 37.42 3.97
C ALA A 131 -16.00 38.39 4.68
N GLU A 132 -16.16 38.52 5.98
CA GLU A 132 -15.16 39.06 6.89
C GLU A 132 -14.65 37.94 7.78
N PHE A 133 -13.38 38.02 8.18
CA PHE A 133 -12.77 37.06 9.10
C PHE A 133 -12.42 37.77 10.40
N GLU A 134 -12.83 37.21 11.53
CA GLU A 134 -12.58 37.84 12.82
C GLU A 134 -11.08 38.10 13.04
N GLY A 135 -10.76 39.32 13.46
CA GLY A 135 -9.38 39.80 13.61
C GLY A 135 -8.85 40.58 12.40
N GLU A 136 -9.60 40.65 11.31
CA GLU A 136 -9.20 41.37 10.09
C GLU A 136 -10.17 42.51 9.72
N ASP A 137 -9.62 43.60 9.21
CA ASP A 137 -10.39 44.80 8.85
C ASP A 137 -10.94 44.77 7.40
N GLN A 138 -10.58 43.76 6.60
CA GLN A 138 -10.92 43.69 5.17
C GLN A 138 -12.06 42.71 4.89
N GLN A 139 -13.05 43.17 4.12
CA GLN A 139 -14.07 42.29 3.53
C GLN A 139 -13.57 41.73 2.20
N VAL A 140 -13.83 40.45 1.96
CA VAL A 140 -13.64 39.80 0.66
C VAL A 140 -15.00 39.65 -0.03
N VAL A 141 -15.09 40.06 -1.30
CA VAL A 141 -16.29 39.87 -2.12
C VAL A 141 -16.29 38.44 -2.66
N LEU A 142 -17.27 37.64 -2.26
CA LEU A 142 -17.44 36.26 -2.71
C LEU A 142 -18.20 36.18 -4.03
N ALA A 143 -19.31 36.90 -4.13
CA ALA A 143 -20.16 36.93 -5.32
C ALA A 143 -20.86 38.28 -5.47
N THR A 144 -21.29 38.61 -6.70
CA THR A 144 -21.96 39.89 -6.99
C THR A 144 -23.25 39.70 -7.80
N GLY A 145 -24.07 40.75 -7.82
CA GLY A 145 -25.25 40.82 -8.68
C GLY A 145 -26.30 39.77 -8.34
N ARG A 146 -26.68 38.95 -9.32
CA ARG A 146 -27.65 37.87 -9.11
C ARG A 146 -27.04 36.66 -8.42
N ASP A 147 -25.74 36.44 -8.58
CA ASP A 147 -25.06 35.28 -8.03
C ASP A 147 -24.97 35.39 -6.51
N ALA A 148 -24.73 36.59 -5.96
CA ALA A 148 -24.74 36.88 -4.51
C ALA A 148 -26.00 36.44 -3.72
N LYS A 149 -27.09 36.04 -4.39
CA LYS A 149 -28.36 35.58 -3.79
C LYS A 149 -28.66 34.11 -4.07
N LYS A 150 -27.77 33.39 -4.75
CA LYS A 150 -27.88 31.96 -5.02
C LYS A 150 -27.45 31.16 -3.78
N TYR A 151 -27.68 29.85 -3.87
CA TYR A 151 -27.05 28.91 -2.96
C TYR A 151 -25.58 28.79 -3.33
N HIS A 152 -24.76 28.71 -2.29
CA HIS A 152 -23.33 28.52 -2.39
C HIS A 152 -22.88 27.56 -1.30
N GLN A 153 -21.76 26.90 -1.55
CA GLN A 153 -21.07 26.07 -0.58
C GLN A 153 -20.03 26.90 0.15
N TYR A 154 -20.03 26.83 1.48
CA TYR A 154 -19.05 27.50 2.34
C TYR A 154 -18.36 26.45 3.20
N ASP A 155 -17.04 26.33 3.06
CA ASP A 155 -16.28 25.33 3.79
C ASP A 155 -15.16 25.97 4.62
N ILE A 156 -14.98 25.48 5.83
CA ILE A 156 -13.82 25.71 6.68
C ILE A 156 -13.10 24.38 6.81
N VAL A 157 -11.80 24.37 6.50
CA VAL A 157 -10.93 23.21 6.72
C VAL A 157 -9.88 23.61 7.74
N PHE A 158 -9.82 22.90 8.85
CA PHE A 158 -8.82 23.13 9.90
C PHE A 158 -7.56 22.32 9.66
N HIS A 159 -6.42 22.94 9.88
CA HIS A 159 -5.09 22.35 9.73
C HIS A 159 -4.45 22.21 11.11
N PRO A 160 -4.32 20.98 11.64
CA PRO A 160 -3.72 20.74 12.95
C PRO A 160 -2.21 21.04 12.93
N GLY A 161 -1.68 21.45 14.08
CA GLY A 161 -0.24 21.72 14.26
C GLY A 161 0.05 22.48 15.55
N GLU A 162 1.33 22.71 15.86
CA GLU A 162 1.72 23.54 17.01
C GLU A 162 1.17 24.97 16.91
N THR A 163 1.08 25.49 15.69
CA THR A 163 0.39 26.73 15.34
C THR A 163 -0.76 26.40 14.39
N PRO A 164 -1.93 26.02 14.92
CA PRO A 164 -3.03 25.58 14.08
C PRO A 164 -3.57 26.73 13.23
N THR A 165 -3.99 26.42 12.01
CA THR A 165 -4.62 27.38 11.10
C THR A 165 -5.88 26.80 10.49
N ALA A 166 -6.62 27.60 9.74
CA ALA A 166 -7.69 27.10 8.89
C ALA A 166 -7.57 27.69 7.47
N SER A 167 -8.29 27.08 6.53
CA SER A 167 -8.61 27.68 5.25
C SER A 167 -10.12 27.78 5.06
N PHE A 168 -10.54 28.79 4.29
CA PHE A 168 -11.93 29.04 3.95
C PHE A 168 -12.11 28.96 2.44
N TYR A 169 -13.10 28.19 2.01
CA TYR A 169 -13.44 27.97 0.62
C TYR A 169 -14.87 28.41 0.33
N PHE A 170 -15.10 28.86 -0.90
CA PHE A 170 -16.40 29.27 -1.40
C PHE A 170 -16.62 28.64 -2.78
N ASP A 171 -17.64 27.79 -2.89
CA ASP A 171 -17.89 26.96 -4.08
C ASP A 171 -16.64 26.18 -4.54
N GLY A 172 -15.91 25.58 -3.60
CA GLY A 172 -14.69 24.81 -3.86
C GLY A 172 -13.41 25.64 -4.00
N GLU A 173 -13.50 26.95 -4.21
CA GLU A 173 -12.36 27.83 -4.42
C GLU A 173 -11.79 28.39 -3.12
N LEU A 174 -10.46 28.35 -2.97
CA LEU A 174 -9.74 28.90 -1.82
C LEU A 174 -9.85 30.42 -1.78
N ILE A 175 -10.50 30.94 -0.73
CA ILE A 175 -10.63 32.38 -0.48
C ILE A 175 -9.63 32.87 0.55
N LYS A 176 -9.33 32.04 1.56
CA LYS A 176 -8.40 32.37 2.64
C LYS A 176 -7.61 31.15 3.05
N SER A 177 -6.29 31.29 3.11
CA SER A 177 -5.35 30.30 3.64
C SER A 177 -4.63 30.85 4.86
N GLY A 178 -4.03 29.96 5.67
CA GLY A 178 -3.24 30.35 6.84
C GLY A 178 -4.01 31.24 7.82
N TRP A 179 -5.32 31.04 7.91
CA TRP A 179 -6.17 31.82 8.79
C TRP A 179 -5.80 31.50 10.24
N GLU A 180 -5.39 32.51 10.99
CA GLU A 180 -5.04 32.35 12.41
C GLU A 180 -6.30 32.35 13.30
N PRO A 181 -6.33 31.54 14.37
CA PRO A 181 -7.45 31.49 15.29
C PRO A 181 -7.51 32.75 16.16
N THR A 182 -8.72 33.08 16.65
CA THR A 182 -8.92 34.17 17.61
C THR A 182 -9.32 33.63 18.99
N PRO A 183 -8.76 34.15 20.10
CA PRO A 183 -9.09 33.66 21.44
C PRO A 183 -10.56 33.88 21.80
N THR A 184 -11.20 32.88 22.40
CA THR A 184 -12.58 32.95 22.89
C THR A 184 -12.80 31.97 24.04
N THR A 185 -13.83 32.22 24.85
CA THR A 185 -14.29 31.28 25.89
C THR A 185 -15.52 30.49 25.45
N GLN A 186 -15.96 30.67 24.21
CA GLN A 186 -17.08 29.94 23.64
C GLN A 186 -16.65 28.50 23.34
N ASN A 187 -17.46 27.53 23.78
CA ASN A 187 -17.33 26.12 23.42
C ASN A 187 -18.63 25.67 22.72
N MET A 188 -18.63 25.68 21.38
CA MET A 188 -19.78 25.33 20.55
C MET A 188 -19.46 25.24 19.07
N VAL A 189 -20.17 24.34 18.37
CA VAL A 189 -20.41 24.39 16.93
C VAL A 189 -21.70 25.19 16.72
N VAL A 190 -21.71 26.18 15.82
CA VAL A 190 -22.82 27.13 15.68
C VAL A 190 -23.05 27.52 14.24
N TRP A 191 -24.31 27.67 13.83
CA TRP A 191 -24.69 28.25 12.54
C TRP A 191 -25.95 29.11 12.65
N GLY A 192 -26.13 30.02 11.68
CA GLY A 192 -27.26 30.95 11.60
C GLY A 192 -26.84 32.43 11.70
N ASN A 193 -27.75 33.29 12.15
CA ASN A 193 -27.46 34.70 12.45
C ASN A 193 -27.05 34.90 13.91
N GLY A 194 -25.76 35.19 14.13
CA GLY A 194 -25.13 35.24 15.45
C GLY A 194 -25.30 36.54 16.23
N SER A 195 -26.05 37.53 15.73
CA SER A 195 -26.19 38.85 16.35
C SER A 195 -27.59 39.09 16.88
N SER A 196 -27.72 39.78 18.01
CA SER A 196 -29.02 40.36 18.45
C SER A 196 -29.21 41.81 17.97
N HIS A 197 -28.27 42.33 17.17
CA HIS A 197 -28.20 43.74 16.78
C HIS A 197 -28.04 43.94 15.27
N VAL A 198 -27.71 42.88 14.52
CA VAL A 198 -27.52 42.92 13.07
C VAL A 198 -28.49 41.92 12.46
N ASP A 199 -29.51 42.46 11.79
CA ASP A 199 -30.54 41.63 11.17
C ASP A 199 -29.96 40.78 10.04
N ALA A 200 -30.40 39.53 9.94
CA ALA A 200 -30.17 38.70 8.78
C ALA A 200 -31.33 37.77 8.45
N LYS A 201 -31.43 37.44 7.17
CA LYS A 201 -32.30 36.38 6.66
C LYS A 201 -31.49 35.49 5.74
N ALA A 202 -31.50 34.19 6.00
CA ALA A 202 -30.81 33.19 5.19
C ALA A 202 -31.64 31.92 5.08
N TYR A 203 -31.29 31.07 4.12
CA TYR A 203 -31.89 29.76 3.96
C TYR A 203 -30.76 28.74 3.85
N TYR A 204 -30.85 27.67 4.65
CA TYR A 204 -29.87 26.60 4.71
C TYR A 204 -30.48 25.33 4.15
N ARG A 205 -29.71 24.60 3.34
CA ARG A 205 -30.04 23.26 2.86
C ARG A 205 -29.36 22.18 3.70
N SER A 206 -28.09 22.42 4.00
CA SER A 206 -27.27 21.56 4.84
C SER A 206 -26.31 22.36 5.70
N VAL A 207 -25.97 21.81 6.87
CA VAL A 207 -24.81 22.18 7.69
C VAL A 207 -24.18 20.88 8.16
N ASN A 208 -22.88 20.70 7.97
CA ASN A 208 -22.14 19.52 8.40
C ASN A 208 -20.89 19.99 9.15
N PHE A 209 -20.67 19.45 10.34
CA PHE A 209 -19.40 19.56 11.05
C PHE A 209 -18.86 18.17 11.30
N THR A 210 -17.67 17.91 10.78
CA THR A 210 -17.03 16.59 10.81
C THR A 210 -15.72 16.70 11.55
N ILE A 211 -15.53 15.87 12.58
CA ILE A 211 -14.26 15.70 13.27
C ILE A 211 -13.54 14.49 12.66
N SER A 212 -12.25 14.64 12.36
CA SER A 212 -11.42 13.53 11.86
C SER A 212 -10.83 12.71 13.02
N GLY A 213 -10.22 11.56 12.72
CA GLY A 213 -9.45 10.79 13.70
C GLY A 213 -10.27 9.77 14.46
N GLU A 214 -11.26 9.16 13.81
CA GLU A 214 -12.09 8.12 14.40
C GLU A 214 -11.29 6.86 14.70
N SER A 215 -11.42 6.31 15.90
CA SER A 215 -10.75 5.04 16.22
C SER A 215 -11.48 3.88 15.54
N VAL A 216 -10.73 3.04 14.84
CA VAL A 216 -11.25 1.88 14.10
C VAL A 216 -10.72 0.55 14.63
N PHE A 217 -9.49 0.53 15.13
CA PHE A 217 -8.87 -0.60 15.83
C PHE A 217 -8.10 -0.08 17.05
N SER A 218 -7.81 -0.97 18.00
CA SER A 218 -7.16 -0.58 19.26
C SER A 218 -5.88 -1.35 19.51
N SER A 219 -4.89 -0.66 20.07
CA SER A 219 -3.63 -1.21 20.55
C SER A 219 -3.87 -2.41 21.48
N PRO A 220 -3.05 -3.47 21.39
CA PRO A 220 -1.76 -3.52 20.70
C PRO A 220 -1.80 -3.93 19.23
N ASP A 221 -2.97 -3.90 18.59
CA ASP A 221 -3.12 -4.14 17.15
C ASP A 221 -2.43 -3.04 16.34
N ARG A 222 -1.88 -3.41 15.18
CA ARG A 222 -0.95 -2.58 14.39
C ARG A 222 -1.03 -2.90 12.90
N ILE A 223 -0.25 -2.16 12.11
CA ILE A 223 -0.01 -2.42 10.68
C ILE A 223 -1.31 -2.31 9.85
N PRO A 224 -1.84 -1.08 9.71
CA PRO A 224 -3.08 -0.88 9.00
C PRO A 224 -2.90 -0.76 7.49
N SER A 225 -3.93 -1.15 6.74
CA SER A 225 -4.07 -0.90 5.30
C SER A 225 -5.54 -0.67 4.94
N LEU A 226 -5.82 -0.05 3.79
CA LEU A 226 -7.18 0.20 3.34
C LEU A 226 -7.34 0.20 1.82
N VAL A 227 -8.53 -0.15 1.35
CA VAL A 227 -8.98 0.02 -0.04
C VAL A 227 -10.43 0.53 -0.09
N VAL A 228 -10.81 1.13 -1.20
CA VAL A 228 -12.14 1.70 -1.44
C VAL A 228 -12.68 1.13 -2.75
N SER A 229 -13.97 0.77 -2.78
CA SER A 229 -14.64 0.37 -4.01
C SER A 229 -15.08 1.59 -4.83
N SER A 230 -14.68 1.62 -6.10
CA SER A 230 -15.14 2.62 -7.08
C SER A 230 -16.56 2.33 -7.58
N GLU A 231 -16.94 1.05 -7.68
CA GLU A 231 -18.21 0.61 -8.27
C GLU A 231 -19.38 0.68 -7.28
N THR A 232 -19.09 0.54 -5.99
CA THR A 232 -20.05 0.70 -4.90
C THR A 232 -19.64 1.86 -3.98
N PRO A 233 -19.90 3.12 -4.38
CA PRO A 233 -19.49 4.32 -3.64
C PRO A 233 -19.87 4.30 -2.16
N GLY A 234 -18.90 4.65 -1.32
CA GLY A 234 -19.02 4.64 0.13
C GLY A 234 -18.58 3.34 0.79
N THR A 235 -18.27 2.29 0.02
CA THR A 235 -17.67 1.06 0.56
C THR A 235 -16.18 1.24 0.79
N VAL A 236 -15.75 1.12 2.05
CA VAL A 236 -14.34 1.18 2.46
C VAL A 236 -14.03 -0.06 3.28
N VAL A 237 -12.93 -0.75 2.99
CA VAL A 237 -12.48 -1.92 3.76
C VAL A 237 -11.11 -1.63 4.33
N ILE A 238 -10.97 -1.82 5.65
CA ILE A 238 -9.73 -1.58 6.40
C ILE A 238 -9.24 -2.87 7.03
N PHE A 239 -7.93 -2.99 7.18
CA PHE A 239 -7.28 -4.16 7.78
C PHE A 239 -6.29 -3.74 8.85
N ALA A 240 -5.96 -4.68 9.74
CA ALA A 240 -4.86 -4.58 10.69
C ALA A 240 -4.40 -5.97 11.13
N GLU A 241 -3.25 -6.03 11.80
CA GLU A 241 -2.83 -7.19 12.58
C GLU A 241 -3.43 -7.13 13.97
N LYS A 242 -4.25 -8.11 14.32
CA LYS A 242 -4.66 -8.37 15.68
C LYS A 242 -3.50 -8.99 16.44
N ARG A 243 -2.94 -8.32 17.45
CA ARG A 243 -1.72 -8.76 18.14
C ARG A 243 -2.02 -9.17 19.57
N VAL A 244 -2.58 -10.36 19.78
CA VAL A 244 -2.84 -10.86 21.14
C VAL A 244 -1.51 -11.07 21.86
N GLY A 245 -1.15 -10.18 22.81
CA GLY A 245 0.16 -10.17 23.49
C GLY A 245 1.07 -9.01 23.05
N GLY A 246 0.77 -8.39 21.91
CA GLY A 246 1.25 -7.07 21.50
C GLY A 246 2.69 -6.97 20.96
N SER A 247 3.24 -8.08 20.49
CA SER A 247 4.56 -8.12 19.84
C SER A 247 4.44 -8.30 18.33
N ASP A 248 5.52 -8.01 17.61
CA ASP A 248 5.68 -8.44 16.21
C ASP A 248 5.55 -9.97 16.10
N PRO A 249 5.20 -10.51 14.90
CA PRO A 249 5.14 -11.95 14.68
C PRO A 249 6.47 -12.66 15.04
N GLY A 250 6.39 -13.93 15.41
CA GLY A 250 7.55 -14.76 15.76
C GLY A 250 8.02 -14.62 17.22
N SER A 251 7.12 -14.21 18.12
CA SER A 251 7.36 -14.24 19.56
C SER A 251 6.44 -15.26 20.25
N ILE A 252 7.04 -16.08 21.13
CA ILE A 252 6.33 -17.11 21.90
C ILE A 252 5.29 -16.58 22.91
N TYR A 253 5.12 -15.26 22.99
CA TYR A 253 4.22 -14.59 23.92
C TYR A 253 3.01 -13.96 23.22
N ASN A 254 2.86 -14.13 21.91
CA ASN A 254 1.74 -13.61 21.15
C ASN A 254 1.18 -14.62 20.16
N THR A 255 -0.05 -14.32 19.73
CA THR A 255 -0.70 -14.94 18.57
C THR A 255 -1.27 -13.79 17.76
N ASN A 256 -0.76 -13.62 16.55
CA ASN A 256 -1.18 -12.56 15.65
C ASN A 256 -2.10 -13.11 14.56
N ASP A 257 -3.14 -12.37 14.24
CA ASP A 257 -4.14 -12.70 13.21
C ASP A 257 -4.42 -11.48 12.33
N ILE A 258 -5.06 -11.68 11.17
CA ILE A 258 -5.54 -10.59 10.32
C ILE A 258 -6.98 -10.25 10.65
N ILE A 259 -7.25 -8.98 10.93
CA ILE A 259 -8.59 -8.46 11.20
C ILE A 259 -9.01 -7.43 10.16
N THR A 260 -10.31 -7.33 9.93
CA THR A 260 -10.91 -6.37 8.99
C THR A 260 -12.20 -5.78 9.51
N LYS A 261 -12.55 -4.59 8.98
CA LYS A 261 -13.84 -3.93 9.11
C LYS A 261 -14.23 -3.29 7.79
N THR A 262 -15.53 -3.19 7.56
CA THR A 262 -16.11 -2.57 6.36
C THR A 262 -17.01 -1.42 6.74
N SER A 263 -16.88 -0.29 6.05
CA SER A 263 -17.83 0.81 6.02
C SER A 263 -18.63 0.77 4.73
N ARG A 264 -19.88 1.25 4.77
CA ARG A 264 -20.77 1.42 3.59
C ARG A 264 -21.28 2.86 3.47
N ASP A 265 -20.64 3.79 4.16
CA ASP A 265 -21.04 5.18 4.27
C ASP A 265 -19.84 6.14 4.30
N TYR A 266 -18.82 5.83 3.49
CA TYR A 266 -17.62 6.64 3.30
C TYR A 266 -16.74 6.72 4.56
N GLY A 267 -16.66 5.61 5.32
CA GLY A 267 -15.84 5.50 6.53
C GLY A 267 -16.43 6.15 7.78
N ARG A 268 -17.72 6.46 7.80
CA ARG A 268 -18.38 7.12 8.95
C ARG A 268 -18.79 6.10 10.02
N THR A 269 -19.31 4.96 9.59
CA THR A 269 -19.62 3.82 10.46
C THR A 269 -18.95 2.57 9.94
N TRP A 270 -18.68 1.63 10.85
CA TRP A 270 -17.92 0.41 10.57
C TRP A 270 -18.69 -0.81 11.05
N SER A 271 -18.53 -1.92 10.34
CA SER A 271 -19.01 -3.24 10.74
C SER A 271 -18.39 -3.71 12.06
N GLU A 272 -18.89 -4.83 12.57
CA GLU A 272 -18.14 -5.60 13.56
C GLU A 272 -16.79 -6.05 12.96
N GLU A 273 -15.80 -6.22 13.84
CA GLU A 273 -14.48 -6.74 13.48
C GLU A 273 -14.58 -8.23 13.09
N VAL A 274 -13.95 -8.60 11.98
CA VAL A 274 -13.86 -9.98 11.51
C VAL A 274 -12.39 -10.42 11.56
N ASN A 275 -12.11 -11.59 12.15
CA ASN A 275 -10.80 -12.24 12.10
C ASN A 275 -10.75 -13.22 10.92
N LEU A 276 -9.95 -12.92 9.90
CA LEU A 276 -9.87 -13.69 8.66
C LEU A 276 -9.08 -14.99 8.82
N THR A 277 -8.14 -15.03 9.77
CA THR A 277 -7.15 -16.11 9.91
C THR A 277 -7.46 -17.09 11.04
N GLU A 278 -8.41 -16.79 11.93
CA GLU A 278 -8.82 -17.68 13.03
C GLU A 278 -9.12 -19.11 12.54
N GLN A 279 -9.78 -19.24 11.38
CA GLN A 279 -10.15 -20.55 10.82
C GLN A 279 -8.96 -21.41 10.35
N ILE A 280 -7.81 -20.79 10.08
CA ILE A 280 -6.55 -21.47 9.72
C ILE A 280 -5.51 -21.43 10.86
N ASN A 281 -5.90 -20.94 12.05
CA ASN A 281 -5.04 -20.83 13.23
C ASN A 281 -5.64 -21.47 14.50
N LEU A 282 -6.39 -22.56 14.37
CA LEU A 282 -7.22 -23.13 15.45
C LEU A 282 -6.49 -23.52 16.75
N ASN A 283 -5.16 -23.64 16.71
CA ASN A 283 -4.33 -24.04 17.85
C ASN A 283 -3.32 -22.95 18.26
N ASP A 284 -3.43 -21.74 17.71
CA ASP A 284 -2.51 -20.62 17.99
C ASP A 284 -1.03 -20.96 17.71
N GLU A 285 -0.77 -21.82 16.70
CA GLU A 285 0.59 -22.25 16.33
C GLU A 285 1.28 -21.26 15.36
N TYR A 286 0.51 -20.34 14.79
CA TYR A 286 0.97 -19.39 13.80
C TYR A 286 0.71 -17.95 14.21
N ASP A 287 1.51 -17.06 13.66
CA ASP A 287 1.25 -15.63 13.57
C ASP A 287 0.97 -15.26 12.12
N PHE A 288 0.03 -14.37 11.89
CA PHE A 288 -0.21 -13.73 10.59
C PHE A 288 0.17 -12.26 10.65
N SER A 289 0.69 -11.71 9.55
CA SER A 289 1.11 -10.32 9.48
C SER A 289 0.91 -9.70 8.09
N ASP A 290 1.01 -8.37 8.04
CA ASP A 290 1.12 -7.57 6.82
C ASP A 290 -0.05 -7.78 5.82
N PRO A 291 -1.28 -7.37 6.17
CA PRO A 291 -2.42 -7.44 5.24
C PRO A 291 -2.28 -6.43 4.10
N ARG A 292 -2.16 -6.94 2.87
CA ARG A 292 -1.97 -6.20 1.63
C ARG A 292 -3.18 -6.37 0.71
N PRO A 293 -4.22 -5.51 0.83
CA PRO A 293 -5.39 -5.55 -0.04
C PRO A 293 -5.12 -4.95 -1.43
N ILE A 294 -5.83 -5.46 -2.44
CA ILE A 294 -5.97 -4.94 -3.81
C ILE A 294 -7.47 -4.88 -4.08
N TYR A 295 -7.95 -3.78 -4.64
CA TYR A 295 -9.32 -3.67 -5.13
C TYR A 295 -9.35 -3.93 -6.65
N LEU A 296 -10.32 -4.72 -7.08
CA LEU A 296 -10.55 -5.13 -8.46
C LEU A 296 -11.87 -4.50 -8.93
N PRO A 297 -11.85 -3.37 -9.66
CA PRO A 297 -13.05 -2.69 -10.15
C PRO A 297 -13.97 -3.53 -11.02
N ASP A 298 -13.45 -4.39 -11.89
CA ASP A 298 -14.27 -5.13 -12.86
C ASP A 298 -15.20 -6.17 -12.19
N GLU A 299 -14.74 -6.76 -11.09
CA GLU A 299 -15.48 -7.71 -10.27
C GLU A 299 -16.19 -7.07 -9.08
N ASP A 300 -15.86 -5.81 -8.75
CA ASP A 300 -16.13 -5.17 -7.45
C ASP A 300 -15.72 -6.10 -6.29
N GLU A 301 -14.49 -6.63 -6.37
CA GLU A 301 -13.92 -7.58 -5.41
C GLU A 301 -12.67 -7.00 -4.74
N ILE A 302 -12.36 -7.47 -3.53
CA ILE A 302 -11.11 -7.14 -2.84
C ILE A 302 -10.33 -8.42 -2.57
N VAL A 303 -9.07 -8.48 -3.01
CA VAL A 303 -8.14 -9.57 -2.69
C VAL A 303 -7.16 -9.06 -1.63
N VAL A 304 -7.08 -9.71 -0.46
CA VAL A 304 -6.10 -9.36 0.59
C VAL A 304 -5.10 -10.49 0.80
N SER A 305 -3.84 -10.21 0.48
CA SER A 305 -2.71 -11.10 0.72
C SER A 305 -2.09 -10.83 2.09
N TYR A 306 -1.63 -11.87 2.78
CA TYR A 306 -0.94 -11.77 4.07
C TYR A 306 -0.02 -12.97 4.28
N VAL A 307 0.96 -12.82 5.17
CA VAL A 307 1.96 -13.87 5.46
C VAL A 307 1.62 -14.62 6.75
N ARG A 308 1.91 -15.92 6.76
CA ARG A 308 1.90 -16.79 7.93
C ARG A 308 3.33 -17.08 8.39
N TRP A 309 3.53 -17.10 9.69
CA TRP A 309 4.77 -17.48 10.38
C TRP A 309 4.49 -18.53 11.45
N PRO A 310 5.42 -19.44 11.76
CA PRO A 310 5.38 -20.11 13.06
C PRO A 310 5.50 -19.05 14.17
N THR A 311 4.71 -19.20 15.24
CA THR A 311 4.61 -18.19 16.32
C THR A 311 5.95 -17.90 17.03
N ASP A 312 6.97 -18.75 16.92
CA ASP A 312 8.26 -18.58 17.58
C ASP A 312 9.40 -18.08 16.67
N ALA A 313 9.14 -17.90 15.36
CA ALA A 313 10.14 -17.46 14.40
C ALA A 313 9.52 -16.74 13.17
N ALA A 314 9.81 -15.46 13.03
CA ALA A 314 9.43 -14.66 11.86
C ALA A 314 10.65 -13.91 11.28
N GLN A 315 10.41 -12.88 10.47
CA GLN A 315 11.41 -12.05 9.81
C GLN A 315 12.42 -11.42 10.80
N ASN A 316 11.97 -10.97 11.97
CA ASN A 316 12.80 -10.26 12.94
C ASN A 316 14.02 -11.08 13.43
N GLY A 317 15.21 -10.52 13.23
CA GLY A 317 16.48 -11.14 13.61
C GLY A 317 16.81 -12.39 12.78
N ASP A 318 16.27 -12.47 11.57
CA ASP A 318 16.40 -13.57 10.63
C ASP A 318 16.11 -14.91 11.32
N LYS A 319 15.11 -14.96 12.19
CA LYS A 319 14.81 -16.19 12.97
C LYS A 319 14.14 -17.23 12.11
N ILE A 320 13.25 -16.81 11.21
CA ILE A 320 12.66 -17.69 10.20
C ILE A 320 13.74 -18.35 9.36
N LYS A 321 13.45 -19.55 8.87
CA LYS A 321 14.34 -20.34 8.02
C LYS A 321 13.56 -20.92 6.86
N TYR A 322 14.26 -21.21 5.78
CA TYR A 322 13.66 -21.72 4.54
C TYR A 322 12.89 -23.05 4.74
N TRP A 323 13.28 -23.87 5.72
CA TRP A 323 12.59 -25.12 6.07
C TRP A 323 11.43 -24.95 7.09
N MET A 324 11.25 -23.75 7.65
CA MET A 324 10.16 -23.47 8.59
C MET A 324 8.88 -23.15 7.83
N ASP A 325 7.74 -23.36 8.50
CA ASP A 325 6.40 -23.31 7.92
C ASP A 325 5.86 -21.87 7.74
N SER A 326 6.65 -21.00 7.10
CA SER A 326 6.18 -19.69 6.61
C SER A 326 5.63 -19.77 5.19
N GLY A 327 4.62 -18.95 4.89
CA GLY A 327 3.92 -18.97 3.62
C GLY A 327 2.99 -17.79 3.41
N VAL A 328 2.55 -17.57 2.17
CA VAL A 328 1.64 -16.48 1.79
C VAL A 328 0.25 -17.05 1.50
N PHE A 329 -0.75 -16.33 1.98
CA PHE A 329 -2.17 -16.64 1.81
C PHE A 329 -2.90 -15.42 1.29
N TYR A 330 -4.04 -15.61 0.65
CA TYR A 330 -4.98 -14.53 0.38
C TYR A 330 -6.41 -14.93 0.74
N SER A 331 -7.26 -13.93 1.00
CA SER A 331 -8.72 -14.08 1.07
C SER A 331 -9.35 -13.06 0.12
N THR A 332 -10.55 -13.34 -0.36
CA THR A 332 -11.30 -12.41 -1.20
C THR A 332 -12.58 -11.95 -0.55
N TYR A 333 -13.03 -10.73 -0.89
CA TYR A 333 -14.26 -10.12 -0.39
C TYR A 333 -15.10 -9.60 -1.54
N ASP A 334 -16.28 -10.20 -1.70
CA ASP A 334 -17.29 -9.75 -2.65
C ASP A 334 -17.99 -8.50 -2.08
N VAL A 335 -17.87 -7.36 -2.76
CA VAL A 335 -18.44 -6.10 -2.28
C VAL A 335 -19.96 -6.09 -2.39
N GLU A 336 -20.57 -6.75 -3.36
CA GLU A 336 -22.03 -6.79 -3.53
C GLU A 336 -22.68 -7.61 -2.40
N ASP A 337 -22.21 -8.83 -2.19
CA ASP A 337 -22.76 -9.78 -1.22
C ASP A 337 -22.25 -9.51 0.22
N GLY A 338 -21.08 -8.89 0.35
CA GLY A 338 -20.45 -8.59 1.64
C GLY A 338 -19.96 -9.84 2.37
N GLU A 339 -19.47 -10.83 1.62
CA GLU A 339 -18.99 -12.10 2.12
C GLU A 339 -17.48 -12.28 1.86
N TRP A 340 -16.79 -12.85 2.85
CA TRP A 340 -15.38 -13.23 2.73
C TRP A 340 -15.23 -14.69 2.31
N SER A 341 -14.29 -14.97 1.42
CA SER A 341 -13.83 -16.32 1.11
C SER A 341 -13.11 -16.97 2.30
N ALA A 342 -12.88 -18.28 2.21
CA ALA A 342 -11.85 -18.91 3.04
C ALA A 342 -10.44 -18.58 2.48
N PRO A 343 -9.39 -18.58 3.32
CA PRO A 343 -8.02 -18.35 2.90
C PRO A 343 -7.53 -19.38 1.89
N PHE A 344 -6.92 -18.90 0.80
CA PHE A 344 -6.21 -19.68 -0.19
C PHE A 344 -4.71 -19.63 0.12
N ASN A 345 -4.01 -20.77 -0.05
CA ASN A 345 -2.57 -20.85 0.16
C ASN A 345 -1.85 -20.79 -1.19
N VAL A 346 -1.06 -19.74 -1.41
CA VAL A 346 -0.28 -19.48 -2.64
C VAL A 346 1.23 -19.57 -2.39
N THR A 347 1.63 -20.23 -1.29
CA THR A 347 3.03 -20.35 -0.91
C THR A 347 3.88 -21.04 -1.96
N GLU A 348 3.36 -22.07 -2.65
CA GLU A 348 4.13 -22.78 -3.68
C GLU A 348 4.38 -21.94 -4.93
N ASP A 349 3.51 -20.96 -5.20
CA ASP A 349 3.62 -20.07 -6.35
C ASP A 349 4.63 -18.94 -6.08
N ILE A 350 4.62 -18.41 -4.84
CA ILE A 350 5.36 -17.19 -4.48
C ILE A 350 6.68 -17.49 -3.75
N LYS A 351 6.69 -18.44 -2.81
CA LYS A 351 7.86 -18.72 -1.96
C LYS A 351 8.76 -19.74 -2.63
N GLU A 352 9.70 -19.20 -3.41
CA GLU A 352 10.73 -20.00 -4.07
C GLU A 352 11.45 -20.96 -3.11
N ARG A 353 11.70 -22.19 -3.58
CA ARG A 353 12.52 -23.21 -2.92
C ARG A 353 13.68 -23.63 -3.81
N THR A 354 14.82 -22.96 -3.67
CA THR A 354 15.99 -23.22 -4.52
C THR A 354 17.30 -23.25 -3.74
N PHE A 355 18.30 -23.87 -4.36
CA PHE A 355 19.68 -23.63 -3.99
C PHE A 355 20.20 -22.41 -4.78
N GLN A 356 20.57 -21.36 -4.08
CA GLN A 356 20.96 -20.08 -4.64
C GLN A 356 22.49 -19.94 -4.60
N ILE A 357 23.07 -19.49 -5.70
CA ILE A 357 24.51 -19.23 -5.86
C ILE A 357 24.69 -17.78 -6.27
N ILE A 358 25.43 -17.03 -5.45
CA ILE A 358 25.70 -15.61 -5.64
C ILE A 358 27.21 -15.45 -5.86
N GLY A 359 27.60 -15.24 -7.11
CA GLY A 359 28.95 -14.94 -7.53
C GLY A 359 29.16 -13.44 -7.61
N TRP A 360 29.12 -12.74 -6.47
CA TRP A 360 29.32 -11.29 -6.45
C TRP A 360 30.77 -10.93 -6.08
N GLY A 361 31.68 -10.71 -7.03
CA GLY A 361 33.10 -10.51 -6.76
C GLY A 361 33.88 -11.82 -6.55
N GLY A 362 33.37 -12.91 -7.11
CA GLY A 362 33.96 -14.25 -7.08
C GLY A 362 33.11 -15.26 -7.85
N SER A 363 33.56 -16.50 -7.88
CA SER A 363 32.86 -17.63 -8.50
C SER A 363 32.60 -18.73 -7.48
N GLU A 364 31.46 -19.41 -7.65
CA GLU A 364 31.14 -20.63 -6.92
C GLU A 364 30.33 -21.57 -7.81
N TYR A 365 30.83 -22.79 -7.99
CA TYR A 365 30.15 -23.80 -8.80
C TYR A 365 30.45 -25.21 -8.29
N TYR A 366 29.62 -26.15 -8.70
CA TYR A 366 29.63 -27.53 -8.22
C TYR A 366 29.86 -28.48 -9.37
N THR A 367 30.79 -29.43 -9.21
CA THR A 367 31.05 -30.48 -10.20
C THR A 367 30.81 -31.86 -9.61
N LYS A 368 30.32 -32.80 -10.43
CA LYS A 368 30.17 -34.20 -10.04
C LYS A 368 30.65 -35.10 -11.16
N SER A 369 31.62 -35.96 -10.86
CA SER A 369 32.09 -36.95 -11.82
C SER A 369 30.97 -37.95 -12.13
N VAL A 370 30.83 -38.30 -13.41
CA VAL A 370 29.81 -39.24 -13.89
C VAL A 370 30.47 -40.24 -14.83
N GLU A 371 29.95 -41.47 -14.86
CA GLU A 371 30.39 -42.47 -15.84
C GLU A 371 29.63 -42.28 -17.16
N LEU A 372 30.07 -41.30 -17.95
CA LEU A 372 29.57 -41.07 -19.32
C LEU A 372 30.67 -41.32 -20.35
N SER A 373 30.27 -41.77 -21.53
CA SER A 373 31.10 -41.85 -22.73
C SER A 373 30.42 -41.16 -23.91
N SER A 374 31.16 -40.88 -24.97
CA SER A 374 30.60 -40.34 -26.23
C SER A 374 29.70 -41.31 -26.99
N GLN A 375 29.51 -42.54 -26.48
CA GLN A 375 28.60 -43.53 -27.05
C GLN A 375 27.28 -43.65 -26.26
N ASP A 376 27.17 -42.94 -25.14
CA ASP A 376 25.98 -42.96 -24.32
C ASP A 376 25.04 -41.82 -24.74
N GLU A 377 23.78 -42.16 -24.99
CA GLU A 377 22.68 -41.18 -25.01
C GLU A 377 22.46 -40.68 -23.59
N TRP A 378 22.34 -39.36 -23.42
CA TRP A 378 22.09 -38.74 -22.13
C TRP A 378 21.22 -37.49 -22.25
N GLU A 379 20.52 -37.19 -21.17
CA GLU A 379 19.71 -35.97 -21.04
C GLU A 379 20.01 -35.32 -19.68
N LEU A 380 20.36 -34.03 -19.70
CA LEU A 380 20.41 -33.18 -18.51
C LEU A 380 19.16 -32.31 -18.50
N THR A 381 18.38 -32.37 -17.42
CA THR A 381 17.23 -31.48 -17.18
C THR A 381 17.42 -30.67 -15.91
N THR A 382 16.98 -29.42 -15.92
CA THR A 382 17.01 -28.55 -14.73
C THR A 382 15.97 -27.45 -14.82
N LYS A 383 15.24 -27.23 -13.74
CA LYS A 383 14.45 -26.03 -13.50
C LYS A 383 15.30 -25.01 -12.75
N LEU A 384 15.46 -23.82 -13.32
CA LEU A 384 16.29 -22.76 -12.73
C LEU A 384 15.74 -21.38 -13.06
N ARG A 385 16.25 -20.36 -12.37
CA ARG A 385 16.07 -18.96 -12.76
C ARG A 385 17.35 -18.16 -12.60
N ILE A 386 17.50 -17.12 -13.42
CA ILE A 386 18.63 -16.19 -13.37
C ILE A 386 18.13 -14.86 -12.83
N GLN A 387 18.60 -14.49 -11.64
CA GLN A 387 18.21 -13.24 -11.00
C GLN A 387 19.06 -12.05 -11.45
N GLY A 388 20.23 -12.31 -12.03
CA GLY A 388 21.11 -11.23 -12.49
C GLY A 388 22.46 -11.69 -13.00
N GLY A 389 23.11 -10.80 -13.75
CA GLY A 389 24.49 -10.96 -14.19
C GLY A 389 24.67 -12.07 -15.24
N GLY A 390 25.86 -12.66 -15.30
CA GLY A 390 26.21 -13.68 -16.29
C GLY A 390 27.15 -14.76 -15.74
N ALA A 391 27.66 -15.60 -16.65
CA ALA A 391 28.47 -16.78 -16.34
C ALA A 391 27.76 -17.74 -15.36
N ASN A 392 26.44 -17.83 -15.48
CA ASN A 392 25.60 -18.80 -14.79
C ASN A 392 25.56 -20.06 -15.67
N ASP A 393 26.42 -21.02 -15.38
CA ASP A 393 26.76 -22.08 -16.32
C ASP A 393 26.21 -23.44 -15.91
N LEU A 394 25.90 -24.22 -16.95
CA LEU A 394 25.65 -25.65 -16.93
C LEU A 394 26.61 -26.32 -17.90
N SER A 395 27.15 -27.49 -17.55
CA SER A 395 27.83 -28.32 -18.56
C SER A 395 27.79 -29.80 -18.25
N VAL A 396 27.83 -30.59 -19.32
CA VAL A 396 28.04 -32.05 -19.28
C VAL A 396 29.27 -32.38 -20.12
N SER A 397 30.18 -33.15 -19.57
CA SER A 397 31.33 -33.71 -20.29
C SER A 397 31.21 -35.23 -20.36
N ASN A 398 31.42 -35.81 -21.55
CA ASN A 398 31.24 -37.25 -21.83
C ASN A 398 32.55 -37.96 -22.21
N GLY A 399 33.71 -37.38 -21.87
CA GLY A 399 35.03 -37.95 -22.15
C GLY A 399 35.57 -37.72 -23.56
N ASP A 400 34.76 -37.17 -24.47
CA ASP A 400 35.18 -36.70 -25.80
C ASP A 400 34.94 -35.19 -25.96
N LYS A 401 33.77 -34.72 -25.52
CA LYS A 401 33.37 -33.32 -25.57
C LYS A 401 32.76 -32.85 -24.27
N ARG A 402 32.80 -31.54 -24.07
CA ARG A 402 32.07 -30.78 -23.05
C ARG A 402 31.03 -29.90 -23.76
N PHE A 403 29.78 -30.05 -23.38
CA PHE A 403 28.64 -29.28 -23.88
C PHE A 403 28.34 -28.22 -22.84
N THR A 404 28.43 -26.94 -23.19
CA THR A 404 28.27 -25.83 -22.26
C THR A 404 27.05 -24.98 -22.61
N LEU A 405 26.36 -24.53 -21.57
CA LEU A 405 25.32 -23.52 -21.62
C LEU A 405 25.65 -22.48 -20.55
N SER A 406 25.73 -21.21 -20.93
CA SER A 406 25.87 -20.07 -20.02
C SER A 406 24.64 -19.18 -20.16
N LEU A 407 23.98 -18.87 -19.05
CA LEU A 407 22.82 -18.00 -19.02
C LEU A 407 23.18 -16.64 -18.40
N ALA A 408 22.60 -15.58 -18.92
CA ALA A 408 22.85 -14.23 -18.44
C ALA A 408 21.63 -13.31 -18.63
N MET A 409 21.59 -12.24 -17.85
CA MET A 409 20.75 -11.09 -18.14
C MET A 409 21.47 -10.21 -19.17
N GLY A 410 20.86 -10.05 -20.33
CA GLY A 410 21.38 -9.26 -21.45
C GLY A 410 21.24 -7.76 -21.24
N ASN A 411 21.82 -6.97 -22.16
CA ASN A 411 21.87 -5.51 -22.08
C ASN A 411 20.50 -4.81 -22.32
N GLU A 412 19.51 -5.52 -22.85
CA GLU A 412 18.18 -5.00 -23.19
C GLU A 412 17.10 -5.58 -22.25
N SER A 413 17.46 -5.95 -21.02
CA SER A 413 16.58 -6.65 -20.09
C SER A 413 15.97 -7.90 -20.71
N SER A 414 16.80 -8.75 -21.30
CA SER A 414 16.41 -10.03 -21.90
C SER A 414 17.13 -11.19 -21.21
N LEU A 415 16.50 -12.35 -21.08
CA LEU A 415 17.21 -13.57 -20.70
C LEU A 415 17.92 -14.14 -21.92
N VAL A 416 19.23 -14.37 -21.85
CA VAL A 416 20.02 -14.87 -22.99
C VAL A 416 20.83 -16.10 -22.63
N ALA A 417 21.08 -16.93 -23.64
CA ALA A 417 21.90 -18.12 -23.58
C ALA A 417 23.13 -18.02 -24.49
N TYR A 418 24.24 -18.59 -24.05
CA TYR A 418 25.46 -18.80 -24.83
C TYR A 418 25.80 -20.29 -24.80
N VAL A 419 26.00 -20.90 -25.98
CA VAL A 419 26.35 -22.33 -26.10
C VAL A 419 27.77 -22.50 -26.59
N ASP A 420 28.47 -23.54 -26.12
CA ASP A 420 29.84 -23.90 -26.54
C ASP A 420 30.84 -22.74 -26.50
N GLU A 421 30.78 -21.93 -25.45
CA GLU A 421 31.65 -20.75 -25.25
C GLU A 421 31.55 -19.70 -26.39
N SER A 422 30.45 -19.73 -27.16
CA SER A 422 30.10 -18.68 -28.12
C SER A 422 29.95 -17.33 -27.42
N THR A 423 30.38 -16.27 -28.09
CA THR A 423 30.12 -14.88 -27.65
C THR A 423 28.85 -14.29 -28.27
N THR A 424 28.17 -15.04 -29.15
CA THR A 424 26.90 -14.61 -29.74
C THR A 424 25.75 -15.14 -28.88
N PRO A 425 24.94 -14.25 -28.28
CA PRO A 425 23.81 -14.67 -27.46
C PRO A 425 22.66 -15.21 -28.32
N ILE A 426 21.88 -16.08 -27.73
CA ILE A 426 20.56 -16.51 -28.20
C ILE A 426 19.55 -15.96 -27.20
N THR A 427 18.59 -15.15 -27.66
CA THR A 427 17.53 -14.65 -26.78
C THR A 427 16.59 -15.79 -26.40
N ILE A 428 16.33 -15.92 -25.10
CA ILE A 428 15.43 -16.92 -24.52
C ILE A 428 14.09 -16.29 -24.15
N ARG A 429 14.12 -15.12 -23.49
CA ARG A 429 12.94 -14.29 -23.20
C ARG A 429 13.26 -12.83 -23.48
N GLU A 430 12.32 -12.14 -24.09
CA GLU A 430 12.37 -10.70 -24.36
C GLU A 430 11.89 -9.90 -23.15
N LYS A 431 12.14 -8.58 -23.15
CA LYS A 431 11.83 -7.67 -22.02
C LYS A 431 10.36 -7.70 -21.56
N THR A 432 9.42 -7.94 -22.47
CA THR A 432 7.98 -7.95 -22.17
C THR A 432 7.52 -9.25 -21.49
N GLU A 433 8.37 -10.27 -21.44
CA GLU A 433 8.10 -11.54 -20.76
C GLU A 433 8.73 -11.54 -19.36
N ASN A 434 8.31 -12.46 -18.47
CA ASN A 434 8.97 -12.62 -17.17
C ASN A 434 10.38 -13.21 -17.32
N ILE A 435 11.37 -12.35 -17.61
CA ILE A 435 12.77 -12.70 -17.85
C ILE A 435 13.50 -13.27 -16.63
N THR A 436 12.96 -13.06 -15.42
CA THR A 436 13.52 -13.61 -14.17
C THR A 436 12.73 -14.79 -13.61
N GLY A 437 11.67 -15.19 -14.31
CA GLY A 437 10.89 -16.38 -14.00
C GLY A 437 11.69 -17.67 -14.15
N PHE A 438 11.09 -18.77 -13.71
CA PHE A 438 11.68 -20.10 -13.93
C PHE A 438 11.66 -20.49 -15.40
N VAL A 439 12.72 -21.17 -15.82
CA VAL A 439 12.82 -21.86 -17.11
C VAL A 439 13.18 -23.32 -16.88
N ASP A 440 12.58 -24.21 -17.67
CA ASP A 440 12.93 -25.61 -17.74
C ASP A 440 13.95 -25.84 -18.86
N VAL A 441 15.19 -26.16 -18.49
CA VAL A 441 16.29 -26.39 -19.42
C VAL A 441 16.48 -27.89 -19.64
N SER A 442 16.57 -28.31 -20.91
CA SER A 442 17.00 -29.67 -21.27
C SER A 442 18.11 -29.68 -22.32
N LEU A 443 19.20 -30.39 -22.04
CA LEU A 443 20.26 -30.73 -23.00
C LEU A 443 20.18 -32.22 -23.31
N ARG A 444 19.82 -32.56 -24.55
CA ARG A 444 19.60 -33.94 -25.02
C ARG A 444 20.68 -34.34 -26.01
N PHE A 445 21.57 -35.26 -25.65
CA PHE A 445 22.67 -35.70 -26.51
C PHE A 445 22.37 -36.98 -27.27
N ASP A 446 22.63 -36.94 -28.58
CA ASP A 446 22.53 -38.08 -29.48
C ASP A 446 23.95 -38.56 -29.87
N PRO A 447 24.34 -39.79 -29.52
CA PRO A 447 25.65 -40.34 -29.89
C PRO A 447 25.80 -40.58 -31.39
N GLU A 448 24.72 -40.70 -32.18
CA GLU A 448 24.79 -40.86 -33.63
C GLU A 448 25.19 -39.55 -34.33
N GLU A 449 24.65 -38.43 -33.86
CA GLU A 449 24.96 -37.09 -34.37
C GLU A 449 26.24 -36.50 -33.73
N GLY A 450 26.57 -36.93 -32.50
CA GLY A 450 27.74 -36.47 -31.77
C GLY A 450 27.60 -35.04 -31.24
N SER A 451 26.37 -34.57 -31.09
CA SER A 451 25.98 -33.26 -30.56
C SER A 451 24.77 -33.38 -29.62
N ALA A 452 24.51 -32.33 -28.86
CA ALA A 452 23.33 -32.20 -28.01
C ALA A 452 22.37 -31.15 -28.57
N ASN A 453 21.09 -31.26 -28.23
CA ASN A 453 20.07 -30.26 -28.55
C ASN A 453 19.63 -29.56 -27.26
N LEU A 454 19.62 -28.23 -27.28
CA LEU A 454 19.11 -27.38 -26.20
C LEU A 454 17.62 -27.12 -26.40
N TYR A 455 16.86 -27.40 -25.34
CA TYR A 455 15.46 -27.02 -25.19
C TYR A 455 15.30 -26.12 -23.97
N ILE A 456 14.44 -25.12 -24.08
CA ILE A 456 13.99 -24.26 -22.97
C ILE A 456 12.46 -24.27 -22.99
N ASP A 457 11.83 -24.56 -21.87
CA ASP A 457 10.36 -24.66 -21.74
C ASP A 457 9.76 -25.60 -22.82
N ASP A 458 10.47 -26.72 -23.07
CA ASP A 458 10.24 -27.71 -24.14
C ASP A 458 10.39 -27.24 -25.60
N ASP A 459 10.70 -25.96 -25.83
CA ASP A 459 10.97 -25.43 -27.16
C ASP A 459 12.42 -25.66 -27.59
N PHE A 460 12.61 -26.16 -28.81
CA PHE A 460 13.95 -26.34 -29.39
C PHE A 460 14.61 -24.99 -29.68
N ILE A 461 15.77 -24.74 -29.08
CA ILE A 461 16.51 -23.49 -29.22
C ILE A 461 17.64 -23.62 -30.25
N THR A 462 18.57 -24.55 -30.02
CA THR A 462 19.74 -24.74 -30.89
C THR A 462 20.41 -26.10 -30.67
N GLU A 463 21.20 -26.52 -31.65
CA GLU A 463 22.20 -27.57 -31.47
C GLU A 463 23.41 -27.03 -30.68
N VAL A 464 24.01 -27.89 -29.86
CA VAL A 464 25.20 -27.70 -29.03
C VAL A 464 26.22 -28.75 -29.48
N ALA A 465 27.22 -28.34 -30.25
CA ALA A 465 28.18 -29.22 -30.90
C ALA A 465 29.19 -29.83 -29.91
N GLY A 466 29.44 -29.16 -28.79
CA GLY A 466 30.41 -29.54 -27.77
C GLY A 466 31.85 -29.18 -28.15
N ILE A 467 32.65 -28.86 -27.13
CA ILE A 467 34.07 -28.52 -27.24
C ILE A 467 34.90 -29.75 -26.83
N PRO A 468 36.02 -30.09 -27.51
CA PRO A 468 36.86 -31.22 -27.13
C PRO A 468 37.26 -31.20 -25.65
N SER A 469 36.96 -32.28 -24.92
CA SER A 469 37.30 -32.44 -23.51
C SER A 469 37.43 -33.91 -23.14
N THR A 470 38.40 -34.24 -22.29
CA THR A 470 38.59 -35.60 -21.76
C THR A 470 37.86 -35.84 -20.43
N ASP A 471 37.17 -34.83 -19.92
CA ASP A 471 36.49 -34.90 -18.63
C ASP A 471 35.18 -35.68 -18.72
N THR A 472 34.77 -36.28 -17.60
CA THR A 472 33.49 -36.98 -17.46
C THR A 472 32.78 -36.47 -16.20
N GLN A 473 32.03 -35.38 -16.35
CA GLN A 473 31.43 -34.65 -15.22
C GLN A 473 30.21 -33.84 -15.63
N VAL A 474 29.39 -33.50 -14.63
CA VAL A 474 28.38 -32.44 -14.72
C VAL A 474 28.82 -31.25 -13.88
N LEU A 475 28.50 -30.03 -14.33
CA LEU A 475 28.75 -28.77 -13.62
C LEU A 475 27.47 -27.93 -13.59
N PHE A 476 27.22 -27.27 -12.47
CA PHE A 476 26.31 -26.12 -12.39
C PHE A 476 26.86 -25.04 -11.46
N GLY A 477 26.56 -23.77 -11.74
CA GLY A 477 26.81 -22.63 -10.84
C GLY A 477 27.38 -21.41 -11.55
N GLN A 478 27.97 -20.49 -10.78
CA GLN A 478 28.58 -19.28 -11.32
C GLN A 478 30.09 -19.47 -11.44
N THR A 479 30.64 -19.39 -12.65
CA THR A 479 32.01 -19.89 -12.94
C THR A 479 33.06 -18.80 -13.11
N ALA A 480 32.66 -17.54 -13.30
CA ALA A 480 33.58 -16.45 -13.63
C ALA A 480 33.80 -15.51 -12.43
N ASN A 481 35.06 -15.32 -12.06
CA ASN A 481 35.43 -14.49 -10.90
C ASN A 481 35.28 -12.98 -11.12
N ASP A 482 35.24 -12.55 -12.36
CA ASP A 482 35.25 -11.15 -12.81
C ASP A 482 33.93 -10.72 -13.46
N ILE A 483 32.94 -11.63 -13.46
CA ILE A 483 31.58 -11.38 -13.93
C ILE A 483 30.67 -11.67 -12.75
N GLU A 484 29.81 -10.72 -12.39
CA GLU A 484 28.83 -10.94 -11.34
C GLU A 484 27.72 -11.86 -11.87
N GLY A 485 27.21 -12.78 -11.05
CA GLY A 485 26.10 -13.66 -11.44
C GLY A 485 25.31 -14.17 -10.25
N ARG A 486 24.01 -14.38 -10.44
CA ARG A 486 23.11 -14.99 -9.45
C ARG A 486 22.21 -16.03 -10.12
N MET A 487 22.47 -17.29 -9.82
CA MET A 487 21.69 -18.44 -10.31
C MET A 487 20.94 -19.08 -9.14
N HIS A 488 19.67 -19.39 -9.37
CA HIS A 488 18.86 -20.18 -8.45
C HIS A 488 18.47 -21.48 -9.15
N ILE A 489 18.73 -22.62 -8.53
CA ILE A 489 18.43 -23.93 -9.09
C ILE A 489 17.39 -24.66 -8.23
N ALA A 490 16.28 -25.07 -8.85
CA ALA A 490 15.20 -25.81 -8.20
C ALA A 490 15.45 -27.32 -8.25
N ASN A 491 15.98 -27.81 -9.38
CA ASN A 491 16.40 -29.19 -9.50
C ASN A 491 17.47 -29.35 -10.59
N LEU A 492 18.15 -30.49 -10.60
CA LEU A 492 19.09 -30.89 -11.65
C LEU A 492 19.13 -32.43 -11.73
N ALA A 493 18.79 -32.98 -12.88
CA ALA A 493 18.81 -34.40 -13.14
C ALA A 493 19.63 -34.72 -14.40
N LEU A 494 20.38 -35.82 -14.36
CA LEU A 494 21.06 -36.39 -15.51
C LEU A 494 20.58 -37.83 -15.68
N SER A 495 20.09 -38.17 -16.86
CA SER A 495 19.82 -39.55 -17.26
C SER A 495 20.84 -40.04 -18.29
N ARG A 496 21.09 -41.35 -18.30
CA ARG A 496 21.95 -42.04 -19.28
C ARG A 496 21.19 -43.26 -19.78
N GLN A 497 20.92 -43.33 -21.08
CA GLN A 497 20.11 -44.39 -21.70
C GLN A 497 18.74 -44.56 -21.01
N GLY A 498 18.16 -43.45 -20.53
CA GLY A 498 16.91 -43.42 -19.78
C GLY A 498 17.00 -43.76 -18.28
N ASP A 499 18.16 -44.19 -17.77
CA ASP A 499 18.36 -44.46 -16.34
C ASP A 499 18.91 -43.20 -15.62
N ALA A 500 18.37 -42.88 -14.44
CA ALA A 500 18.85 -41.74 -13.64
C ALA A 500 20.28 -41.97 -13.12
N VAL A 501 21.16 -40.98 -13.33
CA VAL A 501 22.57 -40.95 -12.90
C VAL A 501 22.80 -39.90 -11.82
N ILE A 502 22.19 -38.72 -11.98
CA ILE A 502 22.18 -37.65 -10.99
C ILE A 502 20.73 -37.27 -10.73
N GLU A 503 20.37 -37.15 -9.46
CA GLU A 503 19.15 -36.51 -9.00
C GLU A 503 19.55 -35.53 -7.88
N PHE A 504 19.35 -34.24 -8.12
CA PHE A 504 19.52 -33.17 -7.14
C PHE A 504 18.25 -32.33 -7.15
N ASP A 505 17.39 -32.53 -6.16
CA ASP A 505 16.10 -31.85 -6.03
C ASP A 505 16.21 -30.79 -4.93
N ALA A 506 16.60 -29.57 -5.30
CA ALA A 506 16.81 -28.50 -4.33
C ALA A 506 15.51 -28.04 -3.68
N GLU A 507 14.38 -28.12 -4.40
CA GLU A 507 13.04 -27.83 -3.87
C GLU A 507 12.74 -28.75 -2.66
N ALA A 508 12.88 -30.07 -2.83
CA ALA A 508 12.66 -31.03 -1.75
C ALA A 508 13.71 -30.93 -0.64
N LEU A 509 14.98 -30.73 -1.00
CA LEU A 509 16.07 -30.64 -0.02
C LEU A 509 15.96 -29.39 0.86
N SER A 510 15.42 -28.28 0.34
CA SER A 510 15.21 -27.06 1.11
C SER A 510 14.25 -27.25 2.29
N LEU A 511 13.34 -28.23 2.24
CA LEU A 511 12.40 -28.51 3.34
C LEU A 511 13.04 -29.22 4.53
N ILE A 512 14.29 -29.66 4.40
CA ILE A 512 14.96 -30.46 5.42
C ILE A 512 15.73 -29.54 6.37
N ASN A 513 15.44 -29.67 7.67
CA ASN A 513 16.17 -28.95 8.71
C ASN A 513 17.66 -29.37 8.69
N PRO A 514 18.61 -28.44 8.49
CA PRO A 514 20.05 -28.76 8.40
C PRO A 514 20.64 -29.40 9.66
N SER A 515 19.98 -29.23 10.82
CA SER A 515 20.39 -29.91 12.05
C SER A 515 20.04 -31.39 12.08
N GLU A 516 19.08 -31.82 11.26
CA GLU A 516 18.68 -33.22 11.08
C GLU A 516 19.53 -33.89 10.01
N GLN A 517 19.75 -33.21 8.88
CA GLN A 517 20.57 -33.71 7.78
C GLN A 517 21.23 -32.56 7.02
N ASN A 518 22.55 -32.67 6.81
CA ASN A 518 23.24 -31.76 5.90
C ASN A 518 22.97 -32.16 4.45
N VAL A 519 22.25 -31.30 3.74
CA VAL A 519 21.79 -31.49 2.37
C VAL A 519 22.46 -30.53 1.38
N LEU A 520 23.55 -29.85 1.80
CA LEU A 520 24.35 -29.05 0.87
C LEU A 520 24.96 -29.93 -0.24
N PRO A 521 25.17 -29.40 -1.46
CA PRO A 521 25.66 -30.21 -2.57
C PRO A 521 26.96 -30.98 -2.26
N ASP A 522 27.89 -30.39 -1.52
CA ASP A 522 29.13 -31.04 -1.11
C ASP A 522 28.92 -32.25 -0.17
N ALA A 523 27.92 -32.17 0.71
CA ALA A 523 27.48 -33.32 1.52
C ALA A 523 26.82 -34.42 0.68
N LEU A 524 26.27 -34.08 -0.49
CA LEU A 524 25.64 -34.99 -1.45
C LEU A 524 26.61 -35.48 -2.55
N GLY A 525 27.92 -35.30 -2.34
CA GLY A 525 28.97 -35.83 -3.20
C GLY A 525 29.34 -34.95 -4.39
N TRP A 526 28.91 -33.69 -4.42
CA TRP A 526 29.43 -32.69 -5.35
C TRP A 526 30.77 -32.14 -4.86
N THR A 527 31.62 -31.73 -5.79
CA THR A 527 32.86 -30.98 -5.48
C THR A 527 32.56 -29.50 -5.62
N LYS A 528 32.64 -28.77 -4.50
CA LYS A 528 32.53 -27.31 -4.47
C LYS A 528 33.83 -26.67 -4.97
N ASN A 529 33.71 -25.81 -5.98
CA ASN A 529 34.79 -24.97 -6.47
C ASN A 529 34.46 -23.52 -6.14
N HIS A 530 35.41 -22.81 -5.53
CA HIS A 530 35.18 -21.46 -5.01
C HIS A 530 36.41 -20.59 -5.18
N SER A 531 36.19 -19.34 -5.58
CA SER A 531 37.23 -18.32 -5.66
C SER A 531 36.64 -16.93 -5.44
N GLY A 532 37.44 -16.01 -4.90
CA GLY A 532 36.97 -14.65 -4.58
C GLY A 532 35.91 -14.64 -3.47
N ARG A 533 34.92 -13.76 -3.61
CA ARG A 533 33.81 -13.60 -2.66
C ARG A 533 32.51 -14.06 -3.30
N ALA A 534 32.24 -15.35 -3.19
CA ALA A 534 30.97 -15.94 -3.60
C ALA A 534 30.37 -16.72 -2.43
N TYR A 535 29.06 -16.92 -2.43
CA TYR A 535 28.34 -17.63 -1.39
C TYR A 535 27.09 -18.32 -1.94
N SER A 536 26.58 -19.28 -1.18
CA SER A 536 25.39 -20.05 -1.54
C SER A 536 24.60 -20.48 -0.31
N PHE A 537 23.33 -20.79 -0.53
CA PHE A 537 22.40 -21.28 0.48
C PHE A 537 21.11 -21.81 -0.16
N TYR A 538 20.35 -22.60 0.60
CA TYR A 538 18.94 -22.81 0.29
C TYR A 538 18.12 -21.60 0.72
N GLY A 539 17.23 -21.14 -0.15
CA GLY A 539 16.33 -20.01 0.08
C GLY A 539 15.03 -20.17 -0.72
N VAL A 540 14.08 -19.27 -0.57
CA VAL A 540 14.11 -18.10 0.34
C VAL A 540 13.64 -18.48 1.75
N ALA A 541 14.08 -17.74 2.77
CA ALA A 541 13.66 -17.97 4.14
C ALA A 541 12.19 -17.59 4.35
N SER A 542 11.76 -16.49 3.73
CA SER A 542 10.36 -16.05 3.73
C SER A 542 10.05 -15.05 2.63
N VAL A 543 8.77 -14.98 2.29
CA VAL A 543 8.16 -13.89 1.52
C VAL A 543 7.03 -13.32 2.36
N ASN A 544 6.92 -11.99 2.40
CA ASN A 544 5.97 -11.23 3.18
C ASN A 544 5.35 -10.14 2.29
N PRO A 545 4.02 -10.06 2.10
CA PRO A 545 3.38 -9.01 1.30
C PRO A 545 3.71 -7.56 1.72
N GLY A 546 4.11 -7.35 2.97
CA GLY A 546 4.44 -6.04 3.52
C GLY A 546 3.19 -5.16 3.78
N PRO A 547 3.37 -4.06 4.52
CA PRO A 547 2.28 -3.17 4.95
C PRO A 547 1.83 -2.19 3.84
N GLY A 548 0.52 -1.93 3.76
CA GLY A 548 -0.09 -0.99 2.80
C GLY A 548 -1.07 -1.71 1.85
N HIS A 549 -1.37 -1.13 0.69
CA HIS A 549 -2.19 -1.76 -0.37
C HIS A 549 -1.36 -2.10 -1.62
N GLY A 550 -1.89 -2.97 -2.47
CA GLY A 550 -1.40 -3.19 -3.84
C GLY A 550 -2.34 -2.55 -4.86
N ILE A 551 -2.09 -2.79 -6.15
CA ILE A 551 -2.83 -2.15 -7.25
C ILE A 551 -3.20 -3.17 -8.33
N GLN A 552 -4.27 -2.87 -9.07
CA GLN A 552 -4.50 -3.40 -10.42
C GLN A 552 -3.96 -2.39 -11.43
N LEU A 553 -3.25 -2.86 -12.46
CA LEU A 553 -2.68 -2.00 -13.50
C LEU A 553 -3.74 -1.64 -14.55
N GLU A 554 -3.78 -0.38 -15.00
CA GLU A 554 -4.79 0.14 -15.95
C GLU A 554 -4.19 1.00 -17.08
N HIS A 555 -2.88 1.24 -17.07
CA HIS A 555 -2.21 2.13 -18.02
C HIS A 555 -1.07 1.45 -18.79
N GLN A 556 -1.10 0.12 -18.90
CA GLN A 556 -0.03 -0.62 -19.56
C GLN A 556 -0.01 -0.36 -21.07
N THR A 557 1.18 -0.18 -21.62
CA THR A 557 1.45 0.14 -23.03
C THR A 557 2.32 -0.93 -23.68
N ASP A 558 2.41 -0.97 -25.02
CA ASP A 558 3.34 -1.86 -25.74
C ASP A 558 4.79 -1.79 -25.18
N GLU A 559 5.23 -0.63 -24.66
CA GLU A 559 6.59 -0.45 -24.11
C GLU A 559 6.78 -1.02 -22.70
N THR A 560 5.68 -1.10 -21.92
CA THR A 560 5.63 -1.64 -20.56
C THR A 560 5.04 -3.06 -20.50
N GLY A 561 4.61 -3.59 -21.66
CA GLY A 561 3.89 -4.85 -21.83
C GLY A 561 2.39 -4.62 -21.72
N ASP A 562 1.70 -4.40 -22.85
CA ASP A 562 0.26 -4.13 -22.92
C ASP A 562 -0.59 -5.31 -22.41
N ASP A 563 -0.06 -6.53 -22.54
CA ASP A 563 -0.66 -7.74 -21.94
C ASP A 563 -0.65 -7.73 -20.39
N ASN A 564 -0.04 -6.72 -19.75
CA ASN A 564 -0.03 -6.57 -18.29
C ASN A 564 -1.19 -5.69 -17.76
N ASP A 565 -2.07 -5.17 -18.61
CA ASP A 565 -3.31 -4.53 -18.15
C ASP A 565 -4.11 -5.54 -17.31
N ASP A 566 -4.83 -5.06 -16.30
CA ASP A 566 -5.57 -5.87 -15.31
C ASP A 566 -4.68 -6.71 -14.37
N ARG A 567 -3.34 -6.67 -14.50
CA ARG A 567 -2.42 -7.34 -13.57
C ARG A 567 -2.65 -6.88 -12.14
N LEU A 568 -2.83 -7.84 -11.24
CA LEU A 568 -2.80 -7.60 -9.79
C LEU A 568 -1.35 -7.60 -9.33
N ILE A 569 -0.89 -6.58 -8.61
CA ILE A 569 0.52 -6.50 -8.20
C ILE A 569 0.71 -5.81 -6.84
N TYR A 570 1.66 -6.35 -6.06
CA TYR A 570 2.13 -5.72 -4.82
C TYR A 570 3.64 -5.95 -4.57
N PRO A 571 4.32 -5.04 -3.84
CA PRO A 571 5.76 -5.15 -3.57
C PRO A 571 6.02 -5.96 -2.28
N ALA A 572 6.33 -7.25 -2.42
CA ALA A 572 6.59 -8.13 -1.29
C ALA A 572 8.03 -8.02 -0.78
N ILE A 573 8.20 -8.09 0.54
CA ILE A 573 9.48 -8.26 1.22
C ILE A 573 9.92 -9.72 1.11
N THR A 574 11.11 -9.95 0.56
CA THR A 574 11.73 -11.27 0.51
C THR A 574 12.98 -11.29 1.38
N LEU A 575 13.02 -12.21 2.33
CA LEU A 575 14.23 -12.56 3.08
C LEU A 575 14.85 -13.78 2.42
N ASP A 576 16.00 -13.61 1.77
CA ASP A 576 16.66 -14.74 1.11
C ASP A 576 17.14 -15.77 2.15
N LYS A 577 18.02 -15.34 3.04
CA LYS A 577 18.53 -16.01 4.23
C LYS A 577 19.24 -15.02 5.14
N TYR A 578 19.85 -13.99 4.55
CA TYR A 578 20.72 -13.04 5.23
C TYR A 578 20.27 -11.59 5.09
N PHE A 579 19.60 -11.25 3.98
CA PHE A 579 19.26 -9.88 3.66
C PHE A 579 17.81 -9.77 3.22
N LEU A 580 17.14 -8.70 3.67
CA LEU A 580 15.87 -8.29 3.09
C LEU A 580 16.08 -7.63 1.74
N ASN A 581 15.17 -7.87 0.82
CA ASN A 581 14.96 -7.06 -0.37
C ASN A 581 13.47 -7.06 -0.72
N VAL A 582 13.09 -6.34 -1.77
CA VAL A 582 11.72 -6.30 -2.28
C VAL A 582 11.67 -6.90 -3.68
N SER A 583 10.60 -7.63 -3.97
CA SER A 583 10.25 -8.14 -5.29
C SER A 583 8.75 -8.01 -5.50
N SER A 584 8.32 -7.68 -6.71
CA SER A 584 6.91 -7.73 -7.07
C SER A 584 6.38 -9.16 -6.92
N VAL A 585 5.17 -9.27 -6.40
CA VAL A 585 4.33 -10.47 -6.53
C VAL A 585 3.12 -10.06 -7.33
N PHE A 586 2.80 -10.80 -8.38
CA PHE A 586 1.76 -10.41 -9.32
C PHE A 586 0.97 -11.59 -9.86
N SER A 587 -0.21 -11.32 -10.39
CA SER A 587 -1.09 -12.28 -11.06
C SER A 587 -1.66 -11.64 -12.32
N ASP A 588 -1.65 -12.40 -13.41
CA ASP A 588 -2.20 -12.04 -14.73
C ASP A 588 -3.49 -12.85 -15.05
N ASP A 589 -4.07 -13.49 -14.03
CA ASP A 589 -5.24 -14.36 -14.15
C ASP A 589 -6.21 -14.21 -12.97
N ASP A 590 -6.47 -12.95 -12.58
CA ASP A 590 -7.44 -12.56 -11.54
C ASP A 590 -7.16 -13.19 -10.17
N GLY A 591 -5.88 -13.38 -9.83
CA GLY A 591 -5.44 -13.94 -8.55
C GLY A 591 -5.48 -15.46 -8.46
N VAL A 592 -5.70 -16.17 -9.57
CA VAL A 592 -5.74 -17.64 -9.62
C VAL A 592 -4.34 -18.24 -9.45
N THR A 593 -3.34 -17.71 -10.16
CA THR A 593 -1.92 -18.05 -10.02
C THR A 593 -1.09 -16.79 -9.79
N TRP A 594 0.07 -16.97 -9.16
CA TRP A 594 0.94 -15.86 -8.78
C TRP A 594 2.38 -16.10 -9.24
N GLU A 595 3.04 -15.03 -9.63
CA GLU A 595 4.45 -15.02 -10.02
C GLU A 595 5.23 -13.97 -9.21
N THR A 596 6.55 -14.05 -9.28
CA THR A 596 7.46 -13.10 -8.64
C THR A 596 8.36 -12.43 -9.66
N GLY A 597 8.54 -11.12 -9.53
CA GLY A 597 9.53 -10.35 -10.29
C GLY A 597 10.95 -10.45 -9.70
N ALA A 598 11.86 -9.67 -10.29
CA ALA A 598 13.24 -9.55 -9.83
C ALA A 598 13.32 -8.81 -8.48
N TYR A 599 14.39 -9.07 -7.74
CA TYR A 599 14.73 -8.23 -6.58
C TYR A 599 15.14 -6.82 -7.00
N LEU A 600 14.87 -5.81 -6.14
CA LEU A 600 15.33 -4.45 -6.40
C LEU A 600 16.87 -4.40 -6.57
N PRO A 601 17.39 -3.68 -7.59
CA PRO A 601 18.82 -3.53 -7.77
C PRO A 601 19.40 -2.61 -6.70
N ILE A 602 20.22 -3.17 -5.81
CA ILE A 602 20.83 -2.45 -4.70
C ILE A 602 22.36 -2.40 -4.85
N PRO A 603 23.00 -1.28 -4.49
CA PRO A 603 24.44 -1.21 -4.44
C PRO A 603 24.98 -2.11 -3.33
N TYR A 604 26.15 -2.69 -3.55
CA TYR A 604 26.85 -3.44 -2.53
C TYR A 604 28.35 -3.19 -2.62
N ARG A 605 29.03 -3.43 -1.49
CA ARG A 605 30.48 -3.41 -1.40
C ARG A 605 30.96 -4.43 -0.39
N TRP A 606 32.04 -5.08 -0.76
CA TRP A 606 32.65 -6.13 0.05
C TRP A 606 33.65 -5.57 1.07
N GLN A 607 33.21 -5.43 2.32
CA GLN A 607 34.07 -5.03 3.45
C GLN A 607 34.85 -6.22 4.04
N PRO A 608 35.94 -6.01 4.79
CA PRO A 608 36.59 -7.10 5.51
C PRO A 608 35.60 -7.81 6.45
N GLY A 609 35.20 -9.02 6.08
CA GLY A 609 34.37 -9.91 6.91
C GLY A 609 32.85 -9.77 6.77
N HIS A 610 32.32 -8.86 5.94
CA HIS A 610 30.88 -8.74 5.67
C HIS A 610 30.59 -8.06 4.32
N LEU A 611 29.34 -8.18 3.86
CA LEU A 611 28.79 -7.45 2.72
C LEU A 611 28.12 -6.17 3.24
N GLU A 612 28.53 -5.02 2.75
CA GLU A 612 27.86 -3.74 2.96
C GLU A 612 26.86 -3.56 1.81
N THR A 613 25.57 -3.51 2.11
CA THR A 613 24.51 -3.29 1.12
C THR A 613 23.30 -2.63 1.78
N LEU A 614 22.24 -2.37 1.01
CA LEU A 614 20.98 -1.86 1.49
C LEU A 614 20.00 -3.01 1.75
N GLU A 615 19.00 -2.79 2.59
CA GLU A 615 17.93 -3.76 2.84
C GLU A 615 16.57 -3.10 2.69
N PRO A 616 16.08 -2.96 1.44
CA PRO A 616 14.70 -2.58 1.16
C PRO A 616 13.72 -3.52 1.87
N SER A 617 12.66 -2.96 2.44
CA SER A 617 11.69 -3.69 3.26
C SER A 617 10.28 -3.21 2.94
N GLU A 618 9.62 -2.51 3.86
CA GLU A 618 8.26 -1.99 3.70
C GLU A 618 8.18 -1.04 2.50
N ALA A 619 7.35 -1.39 1.52
CA ALA A 619 7.30 -0.72 0.23
C ALA A 619 5.87 -0.61 -0.28
N ASP A 620 5.66 0.39 -1.15
CA ASP A 620 4.39 0.72 -1.79
C ASP A 620 4.66 1.15 -3.22
N MET A 621 3.69 0.93 -4.11
CA MET A 621 3.83 1.28 -5.52
C MET A 621 2.59 2.00 -6.06
N VAL A 622 2.79 2.76 -7.12
CA VAL A 622 1.72 3.40 -7.88
C VAL A 622 2.03 3.33 -9.37
N GLU A 623 1.00 3.11 -10.18
CA GLU A 623 1.11 3.19 -11.64
C GLU A 623 1.06 4.66 -12.09
N LEU A 624 2.02 5.04 -12.93
CA LEU A 624 2.11 6.35 -13.56
C LEU A 624 1.28 6.39 -14.85
N THR A 625 0.92 7.60 -15.31
CA THR A 625 0.12 7.82 -16.54
C THR A 625 0.68 7.19 -17.81
N ASN A 626 1.97 6.84 -17.81
CA ASN A 626 2.67 6.24 -18.95
C ASN A 626 2.88 4.72 -18.79
N GLY A 627 2.23 4.07 -17.82
CA GLY A 627 2.35 2.63 -17.53
C GLY A 627 3.61 2.24 -16.75
N GLN A 628 4.53 3.16 -16.48
CA GLN A 628 5.64 2.89 -15.57
C GLN A 628 5.12 2.72 -14.14
N LEU A 629 5.79 1.87 -13.35
CA LEU A 629 5.49 1.78 -11.92
C LEU A 629 6.53 2.55 -11.11
N LEU A 630 6.06 3.39 -10.19
CA LEU A 630 6.91 4.04 -9.19
C LEU A 630 6.74 3.31 -7.86
N LEU A 631 7.84 2.79 -7.33
CA LEU A 631 7.90 2.13 -6.03
C LEU A 631 8.66 3.00 -5.04
N THR A 632 8.17 3.10 -3.80
CA THR A 632 8.87 3.71 -2.67
C THR A 632 9.09 2.67 -1.57
N THR A 633 10.31 2.55 -1.06
CA THR A 633 10.65 1.56 -0.05
C THR A 633 11.39 2.19 1.13
N ARG A 634 11.05 1.74 2.33
CA ARG A 634 11.86 1.90 3.54
C ARG A 634 13.19 1.16 3.36
N LEU A 635 14.28 1.80 3.77
CA LEU A 635 15.61 1.18 3.85
C LEU A 635 15.92 0.83 5.32
N ASP A 636 15.90 -0.46 5.62
CA ASP A 636 16.21 -0.98 6.94
C ASP A 636 17.71 -1.18 7.18
N PHE A 637 18.08 -1.36 8.45
CA PHE A 637 19.47 -1.56 8.89
C PHE A 637 20.49 -0.52 8.35
N ASN A 638 21.32 -0.89 7.39
CA ASN A 638 22.34 -0.04 6.80
C ASN A 638 21.77 0.83 5.66
N THR A 639 22.09 2.12 5.67
CA THR A 639 21.63 3.08 4.64
C THR A 639 22.79 3.73 3.88
N GLU A 640 24.04 3.29 4.12
CA GLU A 640 25.23 3.83 3.49
C GLU A 640 26.02 2.73 2.78
N VAL A 641 26.28 2.89 1.49
CA VAL A 641 27.11 1.97 0.71
C VAL A 641 28.16 2.77 -0.05
N ASP A 642 29.42 2.37 0.07
CA ASP A 642 30.56 3.07 -0.53
C ASP A 642 30.64 4.58 -0.23
N GLY A 643 30.21 4.98 0.97
CA GLY A 643 30.20 6.39 1.40
C GLY A 643 29.03 7.21 0.86
N VAL A 644 28.10 6.59 0.12
CA VAL A 644 26.85 7.21 -0.34
C VAL A 644 25.74 6.86 0.63
N ASN A 645 25.15 7.89 1.25
CA ASN A 645 24.01 7.73 2.16
C ASN A 645 22.70 7.88 1.38
N PHE A 646 21.90 6.81 1.35
CA PHE A 646 20.62 6.73 0.67
C PHE A 646 19.44 7.19 1.55
N GLY A 647 19.69 7.50 2.82
CA GLY A 647 18.65 7.87 3.77
C GLY A 647 17.74 6.70 4.15
N PRO A 648 16.65 6.97 4.88
CA PRO A 648 15.73 5.93 5.36
C PRO A 648 14.72 5.44 4.31
N ARG A 649 14.69 6.04 3.12
CA ARG A 649 13.71 5.76 2.07
C ARG A 649 14.30 6.05 0.69
N GLN A 650 14.02 5.16 -0.27
CA GLN A 650 14.47 5.22 -1.65
C GLN A 650 13.29 4.91 -2.59
N GLN A 651 13.31 5.45 -3.80
CA GLN A 651 12.37 5.07 -4.86
C GLN A 651 13.05 4.33 -6.02
N PHE A 652 12.23 3.53 -6.71
CA PHE A 652 12.57 2.67 -7.83
C PHE A 652 11.53 2.83 -8.94
N ILE A 653 11.91 2.59 -10.19
CA ILE A 653 11.02 2.68 -11.35
C ILE A 653 11.04 1.36 -12.11
N SER A 654 9.88 0.84 -12.47
CA SER A 654 9.75 -0.29 -13.40
C SER A 654 9.23 0.21 -14.75
N ASN A 655 9.74 -0.41 -15.82
CA ASN A 655 9.41 -0.13 -17.22
C ASN A 655 8.80 -1.34 -17.94
N ASP A 656 8.31 -2.33 -17.19
CA ASP A 656 7.92 -3.66 -17.66
C ASP A 656 6.86 -4.32 -16.75
N GLY A 657 5.88 -3.53 -16.30
CA GLY A 657 4.78 -4.04 -15.48
C GLY A 657 5.21 -4.60 -14.11
N GLY A 658 6.33 -4.12 -13.56
CA GLY A 658 6.85 -4.52 -12.26
C GLY A 658 7.75 -5.74 -12.26
N MET A 659 8.15 -6.27 -13.42
CA MET A 659 9.03 -7.44 -13.50
C MET A 659 10.47 -7.11 -13.10
N THR A 660 11.00 -5.98 -13.57
CA THR A 660 12.30 -5.45 -13.15
C THR A 660 12.21 -3.99 -12.73
N TRP A 661 13.25 -3.56 -12.01
CA TRP A 661 13.30 -2.23 -11.40
C TRP A 661 14.63 -1.58 -11.68
N GLU A 662 14.64 -0.25 -11.73
CA GLU A 662 15.81 0.60 -11.75
C GLU A 662 15.83 1.46 -10.48
N MET A 663 17.03 1.81 -10.01
CA MET A 663 17.24 2.69 -8.86
C MET A 663 17.76 4.05 -9.35
N PRO A 664 16.88 5.05 -9.58
CA PRO A 664 17.33 6.32 -10.12
C PRO A 664 18.15 7.11 -9.09
N GLU A 665 19.19 7.80 -9.56
CA GLU A 665 19.95 8.72 -8.71
C GLU A 665 19.04 9.85 -8.20
N ASN A 666 19.19 10.22 -6.93
CA ASN A 666 18.43 11.31 -6.27
C ASN A 666 16.92 11.05 -6.11
N TYR A 667 16.44 9.83 -6.35
CA TYR A 667 15.06 9.44 -6.10
C TYR A 667 14.92 8.80 -4.71
N GLY A 668 14.79 9.62 -3.67
CA GLY A 668 14.87 9.16 -2.28
C GLY A 668 14.29 10.13 -1.27
N HIS A 669 14.60 9.90 0.01
CA HIS A 669 14.19 10.73 1.14
C HIS A 669 14.31 12.25 0.90
N ALA A 670 15.35 12.70 0.19
CA ALA A 670 15.59 14.12 -0.10
C ALA A 670 14.53 14.79 -1.00
N GLN A 671 13.72 14.02 -1.74
CA GLN A 671 12.63 14.55 -2.56
C GLN A 671 11.43 15.00 -1.73
N PHE A 672 11.31 14.56 -0.47
CA PHE A 672 10.20 14.87 0.42
C PHE A 672 10.64 15.91 1.46
N PRO A 673 10.36 17.21 1.25
CA PRO A 673 10.76 18.24 2.20
C PRO A 673 10.18 17.94 3.58
N ASN A 674 10.97 18.11 4.64
CA ASN A 674 10.55 17.93 6.04
C ASN A 674 10.02 16.54 6.44
N MET A 675 10.20 15.50 5.62
CA MET A 675 9.87 14.13 6.01
C MET A 675 10.75 13.67 7.17
N SER A 676 10.24 12.82 8.07
CA SER A 676 11.02 12.30 9.18
C SER A 676 12.26 11.54 8.68
N THR A 677 13.38 11.71 9.39
CA THR A 677 14.60 10.91 9.17
C THR A 677 14.56 9.56 9.89
N GLY A 678 13.45 9.23 10.56
CA GLY A 678 13.20 7.91 11.16
C GLY A 678 12.71 6.89 10.13
N LYS A 679 13.02 5.61 10.36
CA LYS A 679 12.56 4.51 9.51
C LYS A 679 11.13 4.12 9.87
N VAL A 680 10.25 4.22 8.89
CA VAL A 680 8.84 3.92 9.03
C VAL A 680 8.26 3.65 7.65
N ASP A 681 7.30 2.76 7.62
CA ASP A 681 6.36 2.58 6.53
C ASP A 681 5.75 3.91 6.05
N ALA A 682 5.27 3.94 4.81
CA ALA A 682 4.61 5.08 4.21
C ALA A 682 3.42 4.59 3.39
N SER A 683 2.80 5.47 2.62
CA SER A 683 1.86 5.05 1.58
C SER A 683 1.90 6.04 0.44
N ILE A 684 1.68 5.53 -0.78
CA ILE A 684 1.60 6.28 -2.02
C ILE A 684 0.37 5.81 -2.80
N THR A 685 -0.39 6.73 -3.38
CA THR A 685 -1.55 6.36 -4.19
C THR A 685 -1.80 7.39 -5.29
N ARG A 686 -2.56 6.99 -6.32
CA ARG A 686 -3.04 7.88 -7.38
C ARG A 686 -4.32 8.56 -6.91
N PHE A 687 -4.50 9.82 -7.28
CA PHE A 687 -5.75 10.55 -7.08
C PHE A 687 -6.21 11.14 -8.41
N VAL A 688 -7.48 10.96 -8.75
CA VAL A 688 -8.11 11.42 -10.00
C VAL A 688 -9.35 12.26 -9.68
N GLU A 689 -9.36 13.52 -10.12
CA GLU A 689 -10.51 14.44 -10.00
C GLU A 689 -11.59 14.12 -11.04
N ASP A 690 -12.78 14.71 -10.89
CA ASP A 690 -13.94 14.52 -11.78
C ASP A 690 -13.69 14.95 -13.24
N ASP A 691 -12.69 15.80 -13.46
CA ASP A 691 -12.26 16.31 -14.76
C ASP A 691 -11.07 15.56 -15.37
N ASP A 692 -10.76 14.37 -14.84
CA ASP A 692 -9.63 13.50 -15.17
C ASP A 692 -8.26 14.09 -14.80
N THR A 693 -8.20 15.22 -14.08
CA THR A 693 -6.92 15.71 -13.52
C THR A 693 -6.40 14.73 -12.48
N SER A 694 -5.23 14.14 -12.73
CA SER A 694 -4.61 13.19 -11.81
C SER A 694 -3.29 13.67 -11.23
N TYR A 695 -2.96 13.21 -10.03
CA TYR A 695 -1.68 13.42 -9.36
C TYR A 695 -1.44 12.34 -8.30
N LEU A 696 -0.22 12.28 -7.75
CA LEU A 696 0.14 11.30 -6.72
C LEU A 696 0.04 11.91 -5.32
N LEU A 697 -0.41 11.12 -4.35
CA LEU A 697 -0.43 11.45 -2.93
C LEU A 697 0.56 10.56 -2.19
N PHE A 698 1.25 11.11 -1.19
CA PHE A 698 2.17 10.36 -0.33
C PHE A 698 2.02 10.78 1.13
N THR A 699 1.93 9.81 2.05
CA THR A 699 1.81 10.06 3.48
C THR A 699 2.98 9.50 4.28
N ASN A 700 3.55 10.31 5.16
CA ASN A 700 4.61 9.89 6.09
C ASN A 700 4.74 10.85 7.29
N PRO A 701 5.22 10.41 8.46
CA PRO A 701 5.47 11.31 9.59
C PRO A 701 6.50 12.40 9.25
N ILE A 702 6.28 13.62 9.73
CA ILE A 702 7.26 14.72 9.59
C ILE A 702 8.17 14.84 10.83
N GLY A 703 7.80 14.20 11.94
CA GLY A 703 8.44 14.38 13.24
C GLY A 703 7.87 15.56 14.02
N THR A 704 8.06 15.59 15.35
CA THR A 704 7.56 16.70 16.19
C THR A 704 8.16 18.03 15.75
N LEU A 705 9.46 18.04 15.44
CA LEU A 705 10.06 19.08 14.63
C LEU A 705 10.17 18.54 13.20
N PRO A 706 9.54 19.18 12.19
CA PRO A 706 9.55 18.70 10.82
C PRO A 706 10.98 18.44 10.30
N GLY A 707 11.21 17.30 9.67
CA GLY A 707 12.52 16.85 9.16
C GLY A 707 13.37 16.05 10.16
N ASN A 708 12.96 15.97 11.43
CA ASN A 708 13.68 15.19 12.45
C ASN A 708 13.13 13.78 12.59
N SER A 709 13.96 12.89 13.13
CA SER A 709 13.57 11.52 13.42
C SER A 709 12.46 11.48 14.47
N GLY A 710 11.38 10.77 14.16
CA GLY A 710 10.26 10.57 15.08
C GLY A 710 8.96 10.26 14.35
N ARG A 711 8.18 9.34 14.92
CA ARG A 711 6.85 8.96 14.44
C ARG A 711 5.79 9.92 14.99
N ASN A 712 5.79 11.15 14.54
CA ASN A 712 4.79 12.14 14.95
C ASN A 712 4.40 13.00 13.77
N ASN A 713 3.21 13.56 13.85
CA ASN A 713 2.69 14.56 12.92
C ASN A 713 2.68 14.04 11.47
N LEU A 714 1.70 13.22 11.12
CA LEU A 714 1.53 12.73 9.75
C LEU A 714 1.46 13.91 8.76
N GLY A 715 2.27 13.85 7.70
CA GLY A 715 2.27 14.79 6.59
C GLY A 715 1.73 14.16 5.31
N LEU A 716 1.21 15.03 4.43
CA LEU A 716 0.75 14.70 3.08
C LEU A 716 1.57 15.49 2.05
N TRP A 717 2.12 14.80 1.06
CA TRP A 717 2.79 15.37 -0.09
C TRP A 717 2.05 15.04 -1.38
N PHE A 718 2.22 15.90 -2.37
CA PHE A 718 1.62 15.79 -3.69
C PHE A 718 2.72 15.79 -4.74
N SER A 719 2.61 14.95 -5.77
CA SER A 719 3.40 15.07 -6.99
C SER A 719 2.47 15.33 -8.18
N PHE A 720 2.73 16.44 -8.88
CA PHE A 720 2.01 16.86 -10.09
C PHE A 720 2.81 16.60 -11.37
N ASP A 721 3.90 15.85 -11.25
CA ASP A 721 4.86 15.56 -12.31
C ASP A 721 5.30 14.08 -12.26
N GLU A 722 4.36 13.19 -11.97
CA GLU A 722 4.52 11.72 -11.98
C GLU A 722 5.70 11.23 -11.11
N GLY A 723 5.85 11.78 -9.90
CA GLY A 723 6.81 11.35 -8.90
C GLY A 723 8.20 11.98 -8.98
N VAL A 724 8.44 12.88 -9.95
CA VAL A 724 9.73 13.57 -10.11
C VAL A 724 9.98 14.56 -8.98
N THR A 725 8.99 15.37 -8.60
CA THR A 725 9.07 16.28 -7.45
C THR A 725 7.84 16.20 -6.56
N TRP A 726 8.04 16.48 -5.27
CA TRP A 726 6.98 16.45 -4.26
C TRP A 726 6.80 17.83 -3.61
N LYS A 727 5.54 18.26 -3.48
CA LYS A 727 5.10 19.50 -2.83
C LYS A 727 4.45 19.16 -1.49
N GLY A 728 4.71 19.98 -0.47
CA GLY A 728 4.24 19.74 0.89
C GLY A 728 5.39 19.82 1.92
N PRO A 729 5.21 19.26 3.13
CA PRO A 729 4.01 18.55 3.58
C PRO A 729 2.89 19.51 3.99
N ILE A 730 1.64 19.07 3.80
CA ILE A 730 0.49 19.54 4.57
C ILE A 730 0.39 18.63 5.80
N GLN A 731 0.43 19.18 7.01
CA GLN A 731 0.30 18.40 8.24
C GLN A 731 -1.16 17.96 8.44
N LEU A 732 -1.41 16.66 8.54
CA LEU A 732 -2.74 16.07 8.74
C LEU A 732 -3.04 15.76 10.21
N VAL A 733 -2.01 15.51 11.02
CA VAL A 733 -2.14 15.09 12.41
C VAL A 733 -1.18 15.89 13.28
N ASN A 734 -1.59 16.26 14.50
CA ASN A 734 -0.76 16.86 15.54
C ASN A 734 -0.75 15.97 16.79
N ALA A 735 -0.22 14.77 16.61
CA ALA A 735 -0.15 13.70 17.60
C ALA A 735 0.92 12.67 17.16
N GLY A 736 0.96 11.51 17.82
CA GLY A 736 1.73 10.39 17.32
C GLY A 736 1.23 9.95 15.93
N SER A 737 2.15 9.54 15.07
CA SER A 737 1.84 9.08 13.72
C SER A 737 2.92 8.10 13.28
N ALA A 738 2.58 6.83 13.12
CA ALA A 738 3.50 5.79 12.70
C ALA A 738 3.15 5.27 11.28
N TYR A 739 2.71 4.02 11.16
CA TYR A 739 2.31 3.44 9.87
C TYR A 739 1.02 4.12 9.41
N SER A 740 0.87 4.29 8.11
CA SER A 740 -0.30 4.94 7.53
C SER A 740 -0.54 4.43 6.12
N ASP A 741 -1.80 4.31 5.75
CA ASP A 741 -2.20 4.01 4.37
C ASP A 741 -3.19 5.06 3.86
N ILE A 742 -3.08 5.46 2.60
CA ILE A 742 -3.94 6.44 1.94
C ILE A 742 -4.53 5.85 0.66
N TYR A 743 -5.84 6.04 0.45
CA TYR A 743 -6.53 5.60 -0.77
C TYR A 743 -7.59 6.64 -1.17
N GLN A 744 -7.85 6.77 -2.47
CA GLN A 744 -8.90 7.67 -2.97
C GLN A 744 -10.28 7.21 -2.47
N LEU A 745 -11.07 8.13 -1.94
CA LEU A 745 -12.42 7.84 -1.40
C LEU A 745 -13.52 8.21 -2.40
N ASP A 746 -13.37 9.35 -3.05
CA ASP A 746 -14.21 9.88 -4.12
C ASP A 746 -13.39 10.89 -4.98
N ASP A 747 -14.04 11.65 -5.85
CA ASP A 747 -13.42 12.65 -6.74
C ASP A 747 -12.87 13.89 -6.02
N GLU A 748 -13.23 14.09 -4.74
CA GLU A 748 -12.80 15.23 -3.93
C GLU A 748 -11.93 14.85 -2.72
N ASN A 749 -12.07 13.62 -2.23
CA ASN A 749 -11.57 13.17 -0.93
C ASN A 749 -10.74 11.89 -1.02
N ALA A 750 -9.79 11.76 -0.09
CA ALA A 750 -9.07 10.52 0.19
C ALA A 750 -9.33 10.09 1.64
N MET A 751 -9.26 8.78 1.89
CA MET A 751 -9.25 8.23 3.23
C MET A 751 -7.81 7.92 3.64
N VAL A 752 -7.46 8.22 4.88
CA VAL A 752 -6.19 7.81 5.49
C VAL A 752 -6.49 6.98 6.72
N ILE A 753 -5.82 5.84 6.88
CA ILE A 753 -5.73 5.10 8.14
C ILE A 753 -4.33 5.31 8.74
N VAL A 754 -4.22 5.52 10.06
CA VAL A 754 -2.94 5.85 10.70
C VAL A 754 -2.85 5.33 12.13
N GLU A 755 -1.69 4.79 12.50
CA GLU A 755 -1.34 4.47 13.88
C GLU A 755 -1.02 5.76 14.67
N ASP A 756 -1.72 6.05 15.76
CA ASP A 756 -1.55 7.29 16.51
C ASP A 756 -0.42 7.26 17.57
N ASN A 757 0.38 6.17 17.63
CA ASN A 757 1.33 5.79 18.70
C ASN A 757 0.75 5.76 20.13
N GLY A 758 -0.56 5.94 20.27
CA GLY A 758 -1.34 5.75 21.47
C GLY A 758 -2.09 4.43 21.41
N PRO A 759 -3.27 4.35 22.04
CA PRO A 759 -4.03 3.11 22.13
C PRO A 759 -4.86 2.83 20.87
N GLU A 760 -4.79 3.61 19.78
CA GLU A 760 -5.74 3.49 18.67
C GLU A 760 -5.07 3.54 17.28
N ILE A 761 -5.73 2.91 16.32
CA ILE A 761 -5.56 3.14 14.89
C ILE A 761 -6.76 3.97 14.42
N ARG A 762 -6.52 5.03 13.66
CA ARG A 762 -7.54 6.04 13.32
C ARG A 762 -7.72 6.24 11.84
N THR A 763 -8.91 6.69 11.44
CA THR A 763 -9.20 7.12 10.08
C THR A 763 -9.41 8.63 9.95
N LEU A 764 -8.97 9.21 8.83
CA LEU A 764 -9.11 10.62 8.46
C LEU A 764 -9.74 10.70 7.07
N THR A 765 -10.78 11.53 6.91
CA THR A 765 -11.26 11.95 5.58
C THR A 765 -10.56 13.25 5.20
N VAL A 766 -9.79 13.21 4.12
CA VAL A 766 -8.92 14.30 3.68
C VAL A 766 -9.53 14.95 2.43
N PRO A 767 -9.91 16.24 2.45
CA PRO A 767 -10.48 16.93 1.29
C PRO A 767 -9.36 17.37 0.32
N VAL A 768 -8.90 16.43 -0.51
CA VAL A 768 -7.70 16.54 -1.34
C VAL A 768 -7.76 17.75 -2.28
N THR A 769 -8.86 17.95 -2.99
CA THR A 769 -9.03 19.05 -3.97
C THR A 769 -8.94 20.43 -3.31
N LYS A 770 -9.36 20.54 -2.04
CA LYS A 770 -9.23 21.76 -1.22
C LYS A 770 -7.81 21.95 -0.72
N LEU A 771 -7.16 20.89 -0.24
CA LEU A 771 -5.80 20.95 0.30
C LEU A 771 -4.75 21.24 -0.79
N LYS A 772 -4.92 20.68 -1.99
CA LYS A 772 -4.09 20.94 -3.18
C LYS A 772 -3.90 22.44 -3.43
N GLN A 773 -4.96 23.24 -3.30
CA GLN A 773 -4.93 24.69 -3.51
C GLN A 773 -4.00 25.45 -2.54
N LEU A 774 -3.60 24.85 -1.41
CA LEU A 774 -2.66 25.46 -0.46
C LEU A 774 -1.20 25.40 -0.95
N ILE A 775 -0.90 24.48 -1.88
CA ILE A 775 0.46 24.20 -2.37
C ILE A 775 0.62 24.47 -3.86
N THR A 776 -0.47 24.62 -4.59
CA THR A 776 -0.47 25.12 -5.97
C THR A 776 -0.68 26.63 -5.95
N THR A 777 0.29 27.41 -6.42
CA THR A 777 0.08 28.86 -6.63
C THR A 777 -0.93 29.10 -7.74
N HIS A 778 -2.01 29.83 -7.44
CA HIS A 778 -2.89 30.43 -8.45
C HIS A 778 -2.20 31.58 -9.22
#